data_AF-A0A9N8QBI1-F1
#
_entry.id   AF-A0A9N8QBI1-F1
#
_cell.length_a   1.000
_cell.length_b   1.000
_cell.length_c   1.000
_cell.angle_alpha   90.00
_cell.angle_beta   90.00
_cell.angle_gamma   90.00
#
_symmetry.space_group_name_H-M   'P 1'
#
loop_
_entity.id
_entity.type
_entity.pdbx_description
1 polymer ?
#
loop_
_entity_poly.entity_id
_entity_poly.type
_entity_poly.pdbx_seq_one_letter_code
_entity_poly.pdbx_strand_id
1 'polypeptide(L)'
;MKLEFEFTSELHFKDANSFSAVNVQGGIYHRDTKGTRTQRATIEYEADSVSFGNPVVEYVKRLGGSSQGPTPLENGCSINPPSTSSSFVAPASNEAYSLTSGDFNHIHINPYFPDFAALPGTITHGMFLSAATRKYMEEIAAEGHPDRCLSFEANFTGMVLPGDVLSVRLRHVATRAGNKVVKFETFNQRGEKVIDGSAEIMQPPTTFVFTGQGSQEPGMGMDLYNASATSKATWDEADKHLRESMGFSILEIVNKNPMTKTVYFGGVKGHAIRERYMSMACDAVDEQGKAVTLPLFPEITNQSQSYTFQSPKGLLYATQFSQISICLVELSAFRDMQDRGLIPEEAAFAGHSLGEYAALAALAGVLQVKDLVDVVLYRGLTMQRAVQRDEEGRSNYGMMACNPSRISPTFTEAALHEVIEAVSRVFITIKKIDLPGLLKQMTTEEVREKLTEIVKEIFAAAVEDEKKGTIQLQRGFATIPLAGIDVPFHSRYLTGGVTPLRAYLSKRINVENISPDNLRLHCISNLVAAPFETTKAYAELVFNQTDSSRLGKALAHWERDGWETEEKEQQFTALLLIELLAYQFASPVRWIETQDILFSPSYDFERLIEFGPSPTLVGMAQRTHKLKYAKADLARGKRRVMLCHGKDQAFADAEEDGSATAEQGSAPETSAPGPAAATDTIRAILAPKLKKPIADIPLSKAIKDMVGGKSTLQNELIGDLQLEFGSLPERGEEMPLEELRSTLNSGYSGALGKHTTGLVSRVVGGKLPGGFNMCAVKAHLSKAWGLGSGRTDGVLLVALTQEPVKRLTSEPEAKAWLDSIVAAYSTLNNINLQQIQTLERYLDEDHRTSARAADSLRQDLKNAQGQLDAIASEHGEVYTKGIMPRFEPIKARHFSSYWNWSRQDAMIAYYAIIHGELTTVDREITARCLTIMNRADQAMVDYMQFYIDRVDPSMGPNYELAKTFGQQLIDSCKEAMVESARYKEVHAPTAPHTEIDTRGNIVYTEAKRIGVRKLEAYVKEMAVGTRVGPQINVEKAHENIGKLWMLIKNEPSMSKLSKATLKSLYTEAVRSLGSPSPRPRITGPRQSRARRTSTTTARPTSVDAFGMPDDRQPFLNIQRKVAGK
;
A
#
# COMPACT_ATOMS: atom_id res chain seq x y z
N MET A 1 6.75 -11.94 -20.30
CA MET A 1 7.41 -11.09 -21.31
C MET A 1 6.39 -10.03 -21.70
N LYS A 2 6.69 -8.74 -21.47
CA LYS A 2 5.83 -7.61 -21.92
C LYS A 2 6.32 -7.15 -23.29
N LEU A 3 5.42 -6.90 -24.23
CA LEU A 3 5.73 -6.40 -25.57
C LEU A 3 5.17 -4.98 -25.72
N GLU A 4 5.98 -4.07 -26.23
CA GLU A 4 5.64 -2.68 -26.51
C GLU A 4 5.37 -2.53 -28.02
N PHE A 5 4.20 -2.00 -28.38
CA PHE A 5 3.82 -1.77 -29.78
C PHE A 5 3.96 -0.27 -30.06
N GLU A 6 4.79 0.10 -31.02
CA GLU A 6 4.91 1.48 -31.51
C GLU A 6 4.69 1.48 -33.01
N PHE A 7 3.69 2.23 -33.46
CA PHE A 7 3.30 2.29 -34.86
C PHE A 7 2.65 3.62 -35.18
N THR A 8 2.78 4.03 -36.44
CA THR A 8 2.08 5.17 -37.03
C THR A 8 1.02 4.65 -37.99
N SER A 9 -0.08 5.38 -38.11
CA SER A 9 -1.17 5.02 -39.02
C SER A 9 -1.54 6.20 -39.89
N GLU A 10 -1.50 5.98 -41.21
CA GLU A 10 -1.96 6.91 -42.23
C GLU A 10 -3.39 6.50 -42.66
N LEU A 11 -4.33 7.42 -42.49
CA LEU A 11 -5.76 7.19 -42.73
C LEU A 11 -6.25 8.14 -43.80
N HIS A 12 -6.73 7.59 -44.92
CA HIS A 12 -7.35 8.38 -45.99
C HIS A 12 -8.86 8.24 -45.86
N PHE A 13 -9.58 9.35 -45.66
CA PHE A 13 -11.02 9.32 -45.52
C PHE A 13 -11.71 9.20 -46.89
N LYS A 14 -12.70 8.32 -46.98
CA LYS A 14 -13.64 8.26 -48.10
C LYS A 14 -14.90 9.07 -47.80
N ASP A 15 -15.42 8.92 -46.58
CA ASP A 15 -16.55 9.67 -46.04
C ASP A 15 -16.36 9.85 -44.52
N ALA A 16 -17.34 10.44 -43.82
CA ALA A 16 -17.24 10.71 -42.39
C ALA A 16 -17.01 9.47 -41.51
N ASN A 17 -17.39 8.28 -41.99
CA ASN A 17 -17.39 7.04 -41.22
C ASN A 17 -16.51 5.93 -41.84
N SER A 18 -15.93 6.16 -43.02
CA SER A 18 -15.15 5.15 -43.73
C SER A 18 -13.84 5.71 -44.31
N PHE A 19 -12.83 4.85 -44.32
CA PHE A 19 -11.49 5.11 -44.83
C PHE A 19 -11.34 4.46 -46.21
N SER A 20 -10.87 5.22 -47.19
CA SER A 20 -10.50 4.72 -48.52
C SER A 20 -9.20 3.92 -48.49
N ALA A 21 -8.28 4.24 -47.58
CA ALA A 21 -7.06 3.50 -47.33
C ALA A 21 -6.66 3.61 -45.85
N VAL A 22 -6.11 2.52 -45.31
CA VAL A 22 -5.58 2.44 -43.94
C VAL A 22 -4.23 1.76 -44.01
N ASN A 23 -3.17 2.53 -43.80
CA ASN A 23 -1.79 2.04 -43.78
C ASN A 23 -1.24 2.18 -42.37
N VAL A 24 -0.68 1.10 -41.82
CA VAL A 24 -0.09 1.08 -40.48
C VAL A 24 1.29 0.47 -40.57
N GLN A 25 2.29 1.20 -40.10
CA GLN A 25 3.68 0.78 -40.07
C GLN A 25 4.26 0.98 -38.68
N GLY A 26 5.12 0.07 -38.22
CA GLY A 26 5.72 0.18 -36.90
C GLY A 26 6.57 -1.00 -36.47
N GLY A 27 6.94 -1.04 -35.20
CA GLY A 27 7.75 -2.09 -34.59
C GLY A 27 7.10 -2.63 -33.32
N ILE A 28 7.37 -3.92 -33.06
CA ILE A 28 7.09 -4.56 -31.77
C ILE A 28 8.41 -4.68 -31.05
N TYR A 29 8.47 -4.11 -29.86
CA TYR A 29 9.65 -4.02 -29.04
C TYR A 29 9.50 -4.82 -27.76
N HIS A 30 10.61 -5.31 -27.24
CA HIS A 30 10.72 -5.89 -25.93
C HIS A 30 11.71 -5.06 -25.13
N ARG A 31 11.25 -4.49 -24.02
CA ARG A 31 12.11 -3.88 -23.03
C ARG A 31 12.65 -4.99 -22.14
N ASP A 32 13.98 -5.17 -22.17
CA ASP A 32 14.63 -6.10 -21.27
C ASP A 32 14.69 -5.55 -19.83
N THR A 33 15.29 -6.30 -18.91
CA THR A 33 15.49 -5.86 -17.52
C THR A 33 16.40 -4.63 -17.38
N LYS A 34 17.09 -4.21 -18.46
CA LYS A 34 17.99 -3.06 -18.53
C LYS A 34 17.25 -1.79 -18.97
N GLY A 35 15.96 -1.89 -19.30
CA GLY A 35 15.24 -0.81 -19.96
C GLY A 35 15.60 -0.67 -21.45
N THR A 36 16.51 -1.50 -21.98
CA THR A 36 16.96 -1.44 -23.37
C THR A 36 15.87 -1.99 -24.28
N ARG A 37 15.50 -1.18 -25.25
CA ARG A 37 14.38 -1.46 -26.15
C ARG A 37 14.89 -2.22 -27.37
N THR A 38 14.59 -3.51 -27.44
CA THR A 38 15.00 -4.38 -28.56
C THR A 38 13.82 -4.63 -29.49
N GLN A 39 13.97 -4.34 -30.78
CA GLN A 39 12.93 -4.67 -31.76
C GLN A 39 12.88 -6.19 -31.97
N ARG A 40 11.68 -6.76 -31.84
CA ARG A 40 11.42 -8.20 -31.99
C ARG A 40 10.65 -8.52 -33.26
N ALA A 41 9.83 -7.58 -33.75
CA ALA A 41 9.08 -7.73 -35.00
C ALA A 41 8.74 -6.36 -35.61
N THR A 42 8.22 -6.38 -36.83
CA THR A 42 7.70 -5.22 -37.57
C THR A 42 6.20 -5.36 -37.73
N ILE A 43 5.48 -4.25 -37.71
CA ILE A 43 4.05 -4.14 -37.96
C ILE A 43 3.90 -3.52 -39.35
N GLU A 44 3.27 -4.25 -40.26
CA GLU A 44 2.89 -3.77 -41.59
C GLU A 44 1.45 -4.21 -41.85
N TYR A 45 0.56 -3.23 -42.03
CA TYR A 45 -0.83 -3.47 -42.39
C TYR A 45 -1.26 -2.45 -43.45
N GLU A 46 -1.83 -2.97 -44.53
CA GLU A 46 -2.43 -2.19 -45.61
C GLU A 46 -3.83 -2.76 -45.87
N ALA A 47 -4.81 -1.88 -46.01
CA ALA A 47 -6.18 -2.29 -46.32
C ALA A 47 -6.47 -2.11 -47.81
N ASP A 48 -6.68 -3.23 -48.51
CA ASP A 48 -7.00 -3.25 -49.95
C ASP A 48 -8.43 -2.77 -50.29
N SER A 49 -9.23 -2.41 -49.28
CA SER A 49 -10.64 -2.03 -49.45
C SER A 49 -11.10 -1.03 -48.39
N VAL A 50 -12.29 -0.46 -48.62
CA VAL A 50 -12.92 0.51 -47.72
C VAL A 50 -13.01 -0.07 -46.32
N SER A 51 -12.33 0.60 -45.38
CA SER A 51 -12.20 0.16 -44.00
C SER A 51 -12.99 1.08 -43.06
N PHE A 52 -13.56 0.52 -42.00
CA PHE A 52 -14.33 1.28 -41.00
C PHE A 52 -13.52 1.58 -39.72
N GLY A 53 -12.22 1.27 -39.73
CA GLY A 53 -11.34 1.46 -38.59
C GLY A 53 -9.93 0.90 -38.80
N ASN A 54 -9.07 1.11 -37.81
CA ASN A 54 -7.72 0.58 -37.77
C ASN A 54 -7.68 -0.70 -36.88
N PRO A 55 -7.54 -1.90 -37.45
CA PRO A 55 -7.57 -3.14 -36.68
C PRO A 55 -6.35 -3.34 -35.78
N VAL A 56 -5.20 -2.74 -36.12
CA VAL A 56 -3.99 -2.80 -35.29
C VAL A 56 -4.22 -2.04 -33.98
N VAL A 57 -4.82 -0.85 -34.06
CA VAL A 57 -5.20 -0.06 -32.88
C VAL A 57 -6.21 -0.82 -32.01
N GLU A 58 -7.26 -1.38 -32.62
CA GLU A 58 -8.29 -2.12 -31.87
C GLU A 58 -7.74 -3.41 -31.24
N TYR A 59 -6.80 -4.10 -31.90
CA TYR A 59 -6.10 -5.23 -31.33
C TYR A 59 -5.31 -4.84 -30.07
N VAL A 60 -4.52 -3.77 -30.15
CA VAL A 60 -3.72 -3.28 -29.01
C VAL A 60 -4.61 -2.77 -27.89
N LYS A 61 -5.71 -2.07 -28.17
CA LYS A 61 -6.67 -1.62 -27.15
C LYS A 61 -7.35 -2.77 -26.43
N ARG A 62 -7.68 -3.87 -27.14
CA ARG A 62 -8.39 -5.01 -26.56
C ARG A 62 -7.51 -5.88 -25.68
N LEU A 63 -6.25 -6.06 -26.05
CA LEU A 63 -5.33 -7.00 -25.40
C LEU A 63 -4.23 -6.33 -24.57
N GLY A 64 -3.93 -5.06 -24.84
CA GLY A 64 -2.89 -4.28 -24.18
C GLY A 64 -3.46 -3.20 -23.27
N GLY A 65 -2.61 -2.72 -22.35
CA GLY A 65 -2.80 -1.44 -21.66
C GLY A 65 -1.89 -0.39 -22.30
N SER A 66 -2.31 0.87 -22.36
CA SER A 66 -1.45 1.96 -22.82
C SER A 66 -0.25 2.11 -21.89
N SER A 67 0.97 1.92 -22.41
CA SER A 67 2.21 1.99 -21.61
C SER A 67 2.85 3.38 -21.59
N GLN A 68 2.32 4.35 -22.35
CA GLN A 68 2.85 5.73 -22.43
C GLN A 68 1.80 6.82 -22.18
N GLY A 69 0.58 6.41 -21.83
CA GLY A 69 -0.44 7.35 -21.39
C GLY A 69 -0.05 7.97 -20.04
N PRO A 70 -0.46 9.21 -19.75
CA PRO A 70 -0.30 9.77 -18.41
C PRO A 70 -1.09 8.90 -17.41
N THR A 71 -0.48 8.55 -16.29
CA THR A 71 -1.10 7.72 -15.24
C THR A 71 -2.13 8.58 -14.51
N PRO A 72 -3.43 8.29 -14.62
CA PRO A 72 -4.46 9.10 -13.98
C PRO A 72 -4.37 9.00 -12.47
N LEU A 73 -4.59 10.12 -11.79
CA LEU A 73 -4.77 10.16 -10.34
C LEU A 73 -6.20 9.70 -10.00
N GLU A 74 -6.37 8.98 -8.88
CA GLU A 74 -7.68 8.44 -8.47
C GLU A 74 -8.72 9.58 -8.29
N ASN A 75 -8.29 10.68 -7.68
CA ASN A 75 -9.02 11.94 -7.61
C ASN A 75 -8.09 13.06 -8.10
N GLY A 76 -8.47 13.79 -9.15
CA GLY A 76 -7.68 14.94 -9.59
C GLY A 76 -7.76 16.08 -8.57
N CYS A 77 -6.63 16.62 -8.12
CA CYS A 77 -6.58 17.68 -7.13
C CYS A 77 -6.62 19.07 -7.77
N SER A 78 -7.28 20.02 -7.09
CA SER A 78 -7.33 21.42 -7.51
C SER A 78 -6.06 22.13 -7.08
N ILE A 79 -5.40 22.82 -8.00
CA ILE A 79 -4.14 23.54 -7.72
C ILE A 79 -4.39 25.04 -7.47
N ASN A 80 -5.64 25.50 -7.59
CA ASN A 80 -5.97 26.90 -7.34
C ASN A 80 -5.84 27.23 -5.83
N PRO A 81 -5.01 28.23 -5.45
CA PRO A 81 -4.87 28.62 -4.06
C PRO A 81 -6.17 29.26 -3.54
N PRO A 82 -6.60 28.98 -2.29
CA PRO A 82 -7.87 29.46 -1.74
C PRO A 82 -7.92 30.99 -1.53
N SER A 83 -6.77 31.68 -1.57
CA SER A 83 -6.62 33.10 -1.24
C SER A 83 -6.44 34.05 -2.44
N THR A 84 -6.21 33.55 -3.65
CA THR A 84 -5.90 34.39 -4.82
C THR A 84 -7.09 34.42 -5.77
N SER A 85 -7.52 35.61 -6.21
CA SER A 85 -8.53 35.72 -7.26
C SER A 85 -8.02 35.00 -8.51
N SER A 86 -8.64 33.89 -8.86
CA SER A 86 -8.24 33.04 -9.97
C SER A 86 -8.64 33.62 -11.33
N SER A 87 -8.32 34.89 -11.56
CA SER A 87 -8.83 35.65 -12.71
C SER A 87 -7.85 36.66 -13.29
N PHE A 88 -7.92 36.85 -14.60
CA PHE A 88 -7.27 37.93 -15.33
C PHE A 88 -8.27 38.62 -16.28
N VAL A 89 -7.94 39.81 -16.76
CA VAL A 89 -8.83 40.61 -17.62
C VAL A 89 -8.28 40.64 -19.04
N ALA A 90 -9.15 40.43 -20.03
CA ALA A 90 -8.80 40.61 -21.43
C ALA A 90 -8.44 42.08 -21.71
N PRO A 91 -7.48 42.37 -22.61
CA PRO A 91 -7.04 43.72 -22.88
C PRO A 91 -8.19 44.55 -23.45
N ALA A 92 -8.21 45.85 -23.16
CA ALA A 92 -9.24 46.74 -23.68
C ALA A 92 -9.14 46.95 -25.21
N SER A 93 -7.97 46.72 -25.81
CA SER A 93 -7.72 46.74 -27.25
C SER A 93 -6.75 45.63 -27.65
N ASN A 94 -6.97 45.04 -28.81
CA ASN A 94 -6.16 43.95 -29.35
C ASN A 94 -4.95 44.45 -30.17
N GLU A 95 -4.86 45.75 -30.45
CA GLU A 95 -3.79 46.34 -31.29
C GLU A 95 -2.39 46.06 -30.77
N ALA A 96 -2.18 46.20 -29.45
CA ALA A 96 -0.88 45.97 -28.83
C ALA A 96 -0.38 44.54 -29.02
N TYR A 97 -1.30 43.56 -28.93
CA TYR A 97 -0.96 42.17 -29.18
C TYR A 97 -0.72 41.89 -30.66
N SER A 98 -1.51 42.47 -31.57
CA SER A 98 -1.28 42.37 -33.03
C SER A 98 0.09 42.90 -33.45
N LEU A 99 0.48 44.06 -32.91
CA LEU A 99 1.81 44.64 -33.18
C LEU A 99 2.95 43.75 -32.68
N THR A 100 2.74 43.08 -31.55
CA THR A 100 3.78 42.24 -30.91
C THR A 100 3.86 40.84 -31.54
N SER A 101 2.72 40.22 -31.80
CA SER A 101 2.63 38.85 -32.36
C SER A 101 2.81 38.80 -33.88
N GLY A 102 2.57 39.91 -34.57
CA GLY A 102 2.48 39.95 -36.03
C GLY A 102 1.15 39.44 -36.58
N ASP A 103 0.21 39.01 -35.73
CA ASP A 103 -1.14 38.61 -36.14
C ASP A 103 -2.05 39.84 -36.32
N PHE A 104 -2.07 40.35 -37.55
CA PHE A 104 -2.91 41.46 -37.99
C PHE A 104 -4.27 41.02 -38.54
N ASN A 105 -4.78 39.84 -38.17
CA ASN A 105 -6.11 39.42 -38.62
C ASN A 105 -7.17 40.47 -38.23
N HIS A 106 -7.84 41.03 -39.23
CA HIS A 106 -8.71 42.20 -39.07
C HIS A 106 -9.92 41.96 -38.17
N ILE A 107 -10.33 40.71 -37.94
CA ILE A 107 -11.41 40.36 -37.00
C ILE A 107 -11.09 40.78 -35.55
N HIS A 108 -9.83 41.04 -35.22
CA HIS A 108 -9.44 41.44 -33.86
C HIS A 108 -9.34 42.96 -33.68
N ILE A 109 -9.15 43.73 -34.75
CA ILE A 109 -8.77 45.15 -34.67
C ILE A 109 -9.82 46.06 -35.30
N ASN A 110 -10.38 45.65 -36.44
CA ASN A 110 -11.26 46.49 -37.23
C ASN A 110 -12.72 46.07 -37.00
N PRO A 111 -13.61 46.94 -36.52
CA PRO A 111 -15.00 46.58 -36.20
C PRO A 111 -15.83 46.09 -37.38
N TYR A 112 -15.50 46.47 -38.62
CA TYR A 112 -16.29 46.08 -39.80
C TYR A 112 -16.12 44.61 -40.22
N PHE A 113 -14.97 43.99 -39.93
CA PHE A 113 -14.68 42.61 -40.33
C PHE A 113 -15.39 41.56 -39.46
N PRO A 114 -15.46 41.72 -38.12
CA PRO A 114 -16.33 40.91 -37.27
C PRO A 114 -17.79 40.94 -37.70
N ASP A 115 -18.33 42.12 -38.00
CA ASP A 115 -19.71 42.26 -38.47
C ASP A 115 -19.92 41.50 -39.79
N PHE A 116 -18.97 41.60 -40.72
CA PHE A 116 -18.98 40.84 -41.97
C PHE A 116 -18.95 39.31 -41.74
N ALA A 117 -18.20 38.86 -40.72
CA ALA A 117 -18.08 37.46 -40.34
C ALA A 117 -19.18 36.99 -39.36
N ALA A 118 -20.18 37.83 -39.05
CA ALA A 118 -21.23 37.58 -38.06
C ALA A 118 -20.69 37.20 -36.66
N LEU A 119 -19.58 37.81 -36.25
CA LEU A 119 -18.97 37.69 -34.93
C LEU A 119 -19.56 38.73 -33.95
N PRO A 120 -19.51 38.51 -32.63
CA PRO A 120 -20.12 39.41 -31.64
C PRO A 120 -19.43 40.78 -31.50
N GLY A 121 -18.28 40.99 -32.14
CA GLY A 121 -17.47 42.20 -32.08
C GLY A 121 -16.00 41.88 -32.35
N THR A 122 -15.11 42.84 -32.10
CA THR A 122 -13.65 42.64 -32.21
C THR A 122 -13.15 41.70 -31.12
N ILE A 123 -13.24 40.39 -31.34
CA ILE A 123 -12.85 39.36 -30.37
C ILE A 123 -11.36 39.42 -30.04
N THR A 124 -10.99 39.08 -28.81
CA THR A 124 -9.59 38.98 -28.39
C THR A 124 -8.88 37.81 -29.10
N HIS A 125 -7.60 37.98 -29.45
CA HIS A 125 -6.80 36.92 -30.06
C HIS A 125 -6.79 35.65 -29.19
N GLY A 126 -7.04 34.49 -29.80
CA GLY A 126 -6.90 33.21 -29.11
C GLY A 126 -5.50 33.01 -28.54
N MET A 127 -4.47 33.39 -29.30
CA MET A 127 -3.07 33.28 -28.86
C MET A 127 -2.73 34.19 -27.67
N PHE A 128 -3.40 35.34 -27.53
CA PHE A 128 -3.29 36.16 -26.32
C PHE A 128 -3.86 35.41 -25.11
N LEU A 129 -5.07 34.86 -25.24
CA LEU A 129 -5.73 34.12 -24.16
C LEU A 129 -4.95 32.87 -23.76
N SER A 130 -4.34 32.20 -24.74
CA SER A 130 -3.41 31.08 -24.54
C SER A 130 -2.21 31.50 -23.70
N ALA A 131 -1.51 32.58 -24.09
CA ALA A 131 -0.36 33.11 -23.34
C ALA A 131 -0.74 33.57 -21.93
N ALA A 132 -1.88 34.24 -21.76
CA ALA A 132 -2.35 34.70 -20.46
C ALA A 132 -2.73 33.54 -19.53
N THR A 133 -3.42 32.51 -20.05
CA THR A 133 -3.76 31.30 -19.30
C THR A 133 -2.51 30.51 -18.91
N ARG A 134 -1.55 30.38 -19.85
CA ARG A 134 -0.24 29.74 -19.60
C ARG A 134 0.53 30.46 -18.50
N LYS A 135 0.62 31.79 -18.55
CA LYS A 135 1.31 32.59 -17.52
C LYS A 135 0.71 32.35 -16.13
N TYR A 136 -0.62 32.37 -16.01
CA TYR A 136 -1.30 32.08 -14.74
C TYR A 136 -0.99 30.67 -14.23
N MET A 137 -0.97 29.68 -15.12
CA MET A 137 -0.58 28.32 -14.80
C MET A 137 0.89 28.21 -14.37
N GLU A 138 1.81 28.93 -15.02
CA GLU A 138 3.24 28.96 -14.64
C GLU A 138 3.44 29.56 -13.24
N GLU A 139 2.71 30.63 -12.90
CA GLU A 139 2.78 31.24 -11.56
C GLU A 139 2.32 30.28 -10.46
N ILE A 140 1.29 29.47 -10.72
CA ILE A 140 0.66 28.62 -9.70
C ILE A 140 1.19 27.18 -9.74
N ALA A 141 1.01 26.49 -10.86
CA ALA A 141 1.32 25.07 -10.97
C ALA A 141 2.82 24.81 -11.17
N ALA A 142 3.54 25.76 -11.78
CA ALA A 142 5.00 25.73 -11.87
C ALA A 142 5.72 26.58 -10.80
N GLU A 143 4.97 27.15 -9.84
CA GLU A 143 5.50 27.89 -8.68
C GLU A 143 6.40 29.08 -9.08
N GLY A 144 6.12 29.72 -10.22
CA GLY A 144 6.89 30.86 -10.72
C GLY A 144 8.15 30.49 -11.51
N HIS A 145 8.30 29.22 -11.91
CA HIS A 145 9.41 28.72 -12.73
C HIS A 145 8.91 28.33 -14.14
N PRO A 146 8.96 29.24 -15.14
CA PRO A 146 8.45 28.98 -16.49
C PRO A 146 9.13 27.81 -17.22
N ASP A 147 10.40 27.54 -16.87
CA ASP A 147 11.21 26.44 -17.38
C ASP A 147 10.64 25.05 -17.04
N ARG A 148 9.81 24.95 -16.00
CA ARG A 148 9.13 23.69 -15.66
C ARG A 148 7.98 23.36 -16.61
N CYS A 149 7.43 24.33 -17.35
CA CYS A 149 6.36 24.06 -18.29
C CYS A 149 6.91 23.45 -19.59
N LEU A 150 6.91 22.11 -19.68
CA LEU A 150 7.47 21.35 -20.79
C LEU A 150 6.58 21.36 -22.03
N SER A 151 5.27 21.21 -21.83
CA SER A 151 4.29 21.25 -22.90
C SER A 151 3.02 21.97 -22.46
N PHE A 152 2.37 22.63 -23.41
CA PHE A 152 1.12 23.37 -23.19
C PHE A 152 0.25 23.24 -24.43
N GLU A 153 -0.88 22.55 -24.29
CA GLU A 153 -1.86 22.33 -25.35
C GLU A 153 -3.18 22.98 -24.95
N ALA A 154 -3.67 23.92 -25.76
CA ALA A 154 -4.89 24.67 -25.50
C ALA A 154 -5.86 24.57 -26.68
N ASN A 155 -7.12 24.32 -26.38
CA ASN A 155 -8.24 24.33 -27.31
C ASN A 155 -9.11 25.57 -27.05
N PHE A 156 -9.44 26.27 -28.12
CA PHE A 156 -10.31 27.45 -28.07
C PHE A 156 -11.76 27.01 -28.27
N THR A 157 -12.57 27.08 -27.22
CA THR A 157 -13.97 26.60 -27.21
C THR A 157 -14.99 27.72 -27.27
N GLY A 158 -14.61 28.95 -26.93
CA GLY A 158 -15.49 30.11 -26.93
C GLY A 158 -14.76 31.41 -27.24
N MET A 159 -15.53 32.43 -27.63
CA MET A 159 -15.03 33.76 -27.96
C MET A 159 -15.05 34.68 -26.73
N VAL A 160 -14.06 35.57 -26.65
CA VAL A 160 -13.89 36.55 -25.57
C VAL A 160 -13.85 37.96 -26.17
N LEU A 161 -14.54 38.90 -25.55
CA LEU A 161 -14.50 40.31 -25.95
C LEU A 161 -13.44 41.08 -25.13
N PRO A 162 -12.86 42.16 -25.70
CA PRO A 162 -11.99 43.06 -24.98
C PRO A 162 -12.61 43.55 -23.67
N GLY A 163 -11.84 43.49 -22.57
CA GLY A 163 -12.28 43.86 -21.23
C GLY A 163 -13.06 42.79 -20.45
N ASP A 164 -13.36 41.62 -21.02
CA ASP A 164 -13.98 40.52 -20.28
C ASP A 164 -13.06 40.02 -19.14
N VAL A 165 -13.67 39.74 -17.97
CA VAL A 165 -12.98 39.08 -16.85
C VAL A 165 -13.04 37.56 -17.05
N LEU A 166 -11.88 36.92 -16.96
CA LEU A 166 -11.69 35.49 -17.19
C LEU A 166 -11.22 34.83 -15.91
N SER A 167 -11.79 33.67 -15.56
CA SER A 167 -11.38 32.86 -14.42
C SER A 167 -10.76 31.54 -14.86
N VAL A 168 -9.66 31.13 -14.25
CA VAL A 168 -8.90 29.93 -14.62
C VAL A 168 -8.99 28.89 -13.51
N ARG A 169 -9.35 27.66 -13.87
CA ARG A 169 -9.34 26.49 -12.99
C ARG A 169 -8.23 25.55 -13.43
N LEU A 170 -7.39 25.14 -12.49
CA LEU A 170 -6.26 24.24 -12.67
C LEU A 170 -6.50 22.98 -11.85
N ARG A 171 -6.38 21.82 -12.49
CA ARG A 171 -6.49 20.51 -11.83
C ARG A 171 -5.33 19.61 -12.22
N HIS A 172 -4.62 19.06 -11.26
CA HIS A 172 -3.66 18.00 -11.51
C HIS A 172 -4.44 16.70 -11.70
N VAL A 173 -4.38 16.12 -12.90
CA VAL A 173 -5.24 14.99 -13.29
C VAL A 173 -4.49 13.68 -13.46
N ALA A 174 -3.20 13.76 -13.78
CA ALA A 174 -2.38 12.61 -14.06
C ALA A 174 -0.90 12.95 -13.90
N THR A 175 -0.05 11.94 -13.95
CA THR A 175 1.41 12.08 -13.95
C THR A 175 1.99 11.43 -15.20
N ARG A 176 3.12 11.95 -15.69
CA ARG A 176 3.86 11.34 -16.80
C ARG A 176 5.36 11.43 -16.51
N ALA A 177 6.03 10.29 -16.36
CA ALA A 177 7.48 10.24 -16.12
C ALA A 177 7.97 11.18 -14.99
N GLY A 178 7.22 11.29 -13.90
CA GLY A 178 7.53 12.21 -12.81
C GLY A 178 7.00 13.64 -12.99
N ASN A 179 6.49 14.02 -14.17
CA ASN A 179 5.90 15.34 -14.41
C ASN A 179 4.41 15.37 -14.05
N LYS A 180 3.93 16.52 -13.59
CA LYS A 180 2.51 16.78 -13.34
C LYS A 180 1.80 17.03 -14.67
N VAL A 181 0.68 16.34 -14.90
CA VAL A 181 -0.23 16.66 -16.01
C VAL A 181 -1.37 17.48 -15.45
N VAL A 182 -1.37 18.77 -15.78
CA VAL A 182 -2.33 19.75 -15.27
C VAL A 182 -3.35 20.06 -16.36
N LYS A 183 -4.62 19.76 -16.09
CA LYS A 183 -5.74 20.21 -16.91
C LYS A 183 -6.13 21.62 -16.49
N PHE A 184 -6.31 22.50 -17.45
CA PHE A 184 -6.79 23.86 -17.22
C PHE A 184 -8.08 24.15 -17.97
N GLU A 185 -8.94 24.94 -17.35
CA GLU A 185 -10.21 25.39 -17.91
C GLU A 185 -10.39 26.89 -17.59
N THR A 186 -10.51 27.70 -18.63
CA THR A 186 -10.75 29.15 -18.50
C THR A 186 -12.21 29.45 -18.82
N PHE A 187 -12.87 30.18 -17.93
CA PHE A 187 -14.27 30.59 -18.02
C PHE A 187 -14.39 32.10 -18.15
N ASN A 188 -15.33 32.58 -18.96
CA ASN A 188 -15.66 34.00 -19.02
C ASN A 188 -16.58 34.44 -17.87
N GLN A 189 -16.86 35.74 -17.80
CA GLN A 189 -17.77 36.34 -16.82
C GLN A 189 -19.21 35.80 -16.87
N ARG A 190 -19.62 35.15 -17.97
CA ARG A 190 -20.93 34.48 -18.11
C ARG A 190 -20.92 33.02 -17.64
N GLY A 191 -19.76 32.51 -17.22
CA GLY A 191 -19.57 31.11 -16.81
C GLY A 191 -19.40 30.14 -17.98
N GLU A 192 -19.22 30.63 -19.20
CA GLU A 192 -18.98 29.80 -20.38
C GLU A 192 -17.50 29.46 -20.48
N LYS A 193 -17.19 28.20 -20.82
CA LYS A 193 -15.83 27.73 -21.05
C LYS A 193 -15.32 28.30 -22.37
N VAL A 194 -14.18 28.99 -22.34
CA VAL A 194 -13.58 29.64 -23.51
C VAL A 194 -12.27 28.99 -23.93
N ILE A 195 -11.52 28.43 -22.97
CA ILE A 195 -10.32 27.64 -23.22
C ILE A 195 -10.36 26.39 -22.36
N ASP A 196 -9.99 25.26 -22.93
CA ASP A 196 -9.63 24.06 -22.18
C ASP A 196 -8.40 23.39 -22.76
N GLY A 197 -7.65 22.70 -21.91
CA GLY A 197 -6.41 22.11 -22.34
C GLY A 197 -5.68 21.37 -21.24
N SER A 198 -4.48 20.94 -21.56
CA SER A 198 -3.58 20.27 -20.64
C SER A 198 -2.15 20.74 -20.83
N ALA A 199 -1.39 20.74 -19.74
CA ALA A 199 0.02 21.05 -19.72
C ALA A 199 0.79 19.99 -18.95
N GLU A 200 2.02 19.75 -19.39
CA GLU A 200 2.97 18.92 -18.66
C GLU A 200 3.97 19.83 -17.94
N ILE A 201 4.01 19.71 -16.62
CA ILE A 201 4.80 20.57 -15.74
C ILE A 201 5.78 19.69 -14.96
N MET A 202 7.06 20.00 -15.08
CA MET A 202 8.13 19.34 -14.34
C MET A 202 7.92 19.52 -12.84
N GLN A 203 8.12 18.45 -12.07
CA GLN A 203 8.12 18.55 -10.61
C GLN A 203 9.34 19.33 -10.12
N PRO A 204 9.26 19.93 -8.91
CA PRO A 204 10.43 20.56 -8.30
C PRO A 204 11.61 19.58 -8.21
N PRO A 205 12.86 20.05 -8.39
CA PRO A 205 14.05 19.20 -8.30
C PRO A 205 14.05 18.37 -7.02
N THR A 206 14.05 17.05 -7.17
CA THR A 206 13.83 16.10 -6.07
C THR A 206 15.06 15.24 -5.84
N THR A 207 15.42 15.06 -4.57
CA THR A 207 16.45 14.13 -4.12
C THR A 207 15.83 13.04 -3.25
N PHE A 208 16.22 11.78 -3.50
CA PHE A 208 15.78 10.64 -2.72
C PHE A 208 16.84 10.17 -1.73
N VAL A 209 16.44 9.95 -0.47
CA VAL A 209 17.33 9.40 0.56
C VAL A 209 16.78 8.10 1.13
N PHE A 210 17.64 7.12 1.37
CA PHE A 210 17.23 5.79 1.87
C PHE A 210 17.77 5.54 3.27
N THR A 211 16.90 5.13 4.20
CA THR A 211 17.24 4.95 5.61
C THR A 211 18.27 3.87 5.89
N GLY A 212 19.02 4.07 6.98
CA GLY A 212 19.86 3.03 7.54
C GLY A 212 19.11 2.12 8.51
N GLN A 213 19.84 1.17 9.08
CA GLN A 213 19.34 0.36 10.20
C GLN A 213 19.04 1.20 11.45
N GLY A 214 18.06 0.77 12.25
CA GLY A 214 17.70 1.39 13.54
C GLY A 214 16.25 1.89 13.60
N SER A 215 15.56 1.96 12.46
CA SER A 215 14.17 2.41 12.33
C SER A 215 13.15 1.26 12.23
N GLN A 216 13.59 0.01 12.36
CA GLN A 216 12.72 -1.16 12.21
C GLN A 216 11.67 -1.27 13.32
N GLU A 217 10.43 -1.57 12.92
CA GLU A 217 9.30 -1.79 13.83
C GLU A 217 8.37 -2.92 13.32
N PRO A 218 7.71 -3.67 14.22
CA PRO A 218 6.76 -4.71 13.82
C PRO A 218 5.64 -4.14 12.95
N GLY A 219 5.32 -4.83 11.86
CA GLY A 219 4.27 -4.41 10.92
C GLY A 219 4.68 -3.31 9.93
N MET A 220 5.94 -2.88 9.90
CA MET A 220 6.38 -1.83 8.98
C MET A 220 6.12 -2.20 7.50
N GLY A 221 5.62 -1.23 6.75
CA GLY A 221 5.30 -1.38 5.32
C GLY A 221 4.06 -2.25 5.01
N MET A 222 3.37 -2.79 6.01
CA MET A 222 2.23 -3.70 5.78
C MET A 222 0.96 -2.97 5.31
N ASP A 223 0.79 -1.69 5.65
CA ASP A 223 -0.30 -0.87 5.11
C ASP A 223 -0.20 -0.77 3.59
N LEU A 224 1.01 -0.47 3.09
CA LEU A 224 1.27 -0.42 1.65
C LEU A 224 1.20 -1.80 1.00
N TYR A 225 1.66 -2.86 1.69
CA TYR A 225 1.51 -4.24 1.22
C TYR A 225 0.03 -4.62 0.99
N ASN A 226 -0.87 -4.15 1.86
CA ASN A 226 -2.30 -4.43 1.76
C ASN A 226 -3.00 -3.55 0.70
N ALA A 227 -2.53 -2.32 0.51
CA ALA A 227 -3.15 -1.35 -0.40
C ALA A 227 -2.66 -1.46 -1.86
N SER A 228 -1.37 -1.76 -2.09
CA SER A 228 -0.73 -1.72 -3.41
C SER A 228 -0.39 -3.11 -3.94
N ALA A 229 -0.83 -3.40 -5.17
CA ALA A 229 -0.50 -4.64 -5.86
C ALA A 229 1.00 -4.78 -6.14
N THR A 230 1.69 -3.66 -6.43
CA THR A 230 3.13 -3.63 -6.75
C THR A 230 3.98 -3.81 -5.52
N SER A 231 3.59 -3.17 -4.41
CA SER A 231 4.20 -3.41 -3.11
C SER A 231 4.06 -4.87 -2.69
N LYS A 232 2.83 -5.41 -2.79
CA LYS A 232 2.55 -6.82 -2.51
C LYS A 232 3.41 -7.77 -3.33
N ALA A 233 3.51 -7.55 -4.64
CA ALA A 233 4.32 -8.37 -5.53
C ALA A 233 5.80 -8.38 -5.13
N THR A 234 6.35 -7.22 -4.73
CA THR A 234 7.76 -7.09 -4.29
C THR A 234 8.03 -7.88 -3.01
N TRP A 235 7.14 -7.79 -2.03
CA TRP A 235 7.23 -8.56 -0.79
C TRP A 235 7.05 -10.06 -1.01
N ASP A 236 6.06 -10.46 -1.81
CA ASP A 236 5.78 -11.87 -2.11
C ASP A 236 6.94 -12.53 -2.88
N GLU A 237 7.58 -11.79 -3.81
CA GLU A 237 8.77 -12.24 -4.54
C GLU A 237 9.95 -12.49 -3.57
N ALA A 238 10.23 -11.52 -2.69
CA ALA A 238 11.30 -11.62 -1.69
C ALA A 238 11.07 -12.77 -0.71
N ASP A 239 9.85 -12.87 -0.18
CA ASP A 239 9.47 -13.89 0.80
C ASP A 239 9.51 -15.30 0.20
N LYS A 240 9.04 -15.46 -1.04
CA LYS A 240 9.14 -16.73 -1.77
C LYS A 240 10.60 -17.14 -1.96
N HIS A 241 11.45 -16.21 -2.40
CA HIS A 241 12.87 -16.48 -2.61
C HIS A 241 13.58 -16.87 -1.31
N LEU A 242 13.31 -16.18 -0.20
CA LEU A 242 13.91 -16.50 1.10
C LEU A 242 13.41 -17.84 1.67
N ARG A 243 12.13 -18.19 1.46
CA ARG A 243 11.61 -19.52 1.83
C ARG A 243 12.28 -20.65 1.05
N GLU A 244 12.50 -20.46 -0.25
CA GLU A 244 13.11 -21.47 -1.11
C GLU A 244 14.62 -21.59 -0.88
N SER A 245 15.31 -20.48 -0.60
CA SER A 245 16.77 -20.45 -0.52
C SER A 245 17.33 -20.52 0.90
N MET A 246 16.64 -19.97 1.89
CA MET A 246 17.10 -19.87 3.29
C MET A 246 16.15 -20.54 4.30
N GLY A 247 14.94 -20.93 3.89
CA GLY A 247 14.02 -21.74 4.69
C GLY A 247 13.23 -20.97 5.77
N PHE A 248 13.09 -19.65 5.65
CA PHE A 248 12.24 -18.84 6.53
C PHE A 248 11.41 -17.81 5.74
N SER A 249 10.30 -17.34 6.33
CA SER A 249 9.47 -16.27 5.78
C SER A 249 9.84 -14.93 6.41
N ILE A 250 10.13 -13.93 5.57
CA ILE A 250 10.40 -12.56 6.03
C ILE A 250 9.10 -11.86 6.44
N LEU A 251 7.99 -12.14 5.75
CA LEU A 251 6.66 -11.61 6.09
C LEU A 251 6.24 -12.06 7.50
N GLU A 252 6.52 -13.30 7.88
CA GLU A 252 6.27 -13.79 9.24
C GLU A 252 7.09 -13.03 10.29
N ILE A 253 8.36 -12.75 9.99
CA ILE A 253 9.27 -12.04 10.90
C ILE A 253 8.83 -10.60 11.11
N VAL A 254 8.47 -9.89 10.03
CA VAL A 254 8.01 -8.49 10.10
C VAL A 254 6.66 -8.37 10.82
N ASN A 255 5.70 -9.27 10.54
CA ASN A 255 4.36 -9.19 11.11
C ASN A 255 4.28 -9.65 12.56
N LYS A 256 4.99 -10.73 12.93
CA LYS A 256 4.84 -11.37 14.25
C LYS A 256 6.02 -11.14 15.20
N ASN A 257 7.16 -10.69 14.69
CA ASN A 257 8.42 -10.56 15.43
C ASN A 257 8.69 -11.74 16.40
N PRO A 258 8.80 -12.98 15.88
CA PRO A 258 9.02 -14.14 16.74
C PRO A 258 10.39 -14.05 17.45
N MET A 259 10.49 -14.59 18.66
CA MET A 259 11.76 -14.64 19.41
C MET A 259 12.74 -15.66 18.85
N THR A 260 12.23 -16.74 18.26
CA THR A 260 13.02 -17.83 17.70
C THR A 260 12.44 -18.28 16.36
N LYS A 261 13.32 -18.74 15.46
CA LYS A 261 12.93 -19.32 14.18
C LYS A 261 13.82 -20.49 13.84
N THR A 262 13.23 -21.68 13.76
CA THR A 262 13.91 -22.90 13.36
C THR A 262 13.78 -23.11 11.86
N VAL A 263 14.91 -23.25 11.18
CA VAL A 263 15.03 -23.69 9.79
C VAL A 263 15.26 -25.20 9.79
N TYR A 264 14.44 -25.94 9.05
CA TYR A 264 14.54 -27.39 8.93
C TYR A 264 15.17 -27.79 7.60
N PHE A 265 16.15 -28.69 7.64
CA PHE A 265 16.91 -29.15 6.47
C PHE A 265 16.39 -30.47 5.89
N GLY A 266 15.09 -30.75 6.08
CA GLY A 266 14.44 -31.98 5.61
C GLY A 266 14.20 -32.02 4.09
N GLY A 267 14.37 -33.20 3.49
CA GLY A 267 14.11 -33.45 2.06
C GLY A 267 15.14 -32.82 1.12
N VAL A 268 14.88 -32.94 -0.20
CA VAL A 268 15.79 -32.45 -1.25
C VAL A 268 16.01 -30.94 -1.17
N LYS A 269 14.94 -30.18 -0.90
CA LYS A 269 15.02 -28.72 -0.73
C LYS A 269 15.79 -28.32 0.53
N GLY A 270 15.54 -29.00 1.64
CA GLY A 270 16.25 -28.73 2.89
C GLY A 270 17.75 -29.02 2.81
N HIS A 271 18.15 -30.04 2.05
CA HIS A 271 19.57 -30.32 1.78
C HIS A 271 20.25 -29.16 1.03
N ALA A 272 19.61 -28.62 -0.03
CA ALA A 272 20.14 -27.47 -0.75
C ALA A 272 20.26 -26.21 0.12
N ILE A 273 19.30 -25.97 1.01
CA ILE A 273 19.34 -24.87 1.99
C ILE A 273 20.54 -25.06 2.94
N ARG A 274 20.77 -26.30 3.42
CA ARG A 274 21.90 -26.62 4.31
C ARG A 274 23.25 -26.40 3.64
N GLU A 275 23.42 -26.91 2.41
CA GLU A 275 24.63 -26.67 1.60
C GLU A 275 24.90 -25.17 1.42
N ARG A 276 23.85 -24.38 1.19
CA ARG A 276 23.98 -22.92 1.10
C ARG A 276 24.51 -22.33 2.41
N TYR A 277 23.95 -22.68 3.57
CA TYR A 277 24.45 -22.22 4.87
C TYR A 277 25.91 -22.65 5.12
N MET A 278 26.28 -23.87 4.76
CA MET A 278 27.64 -24.40 4.90
C MET A 278 28.64 -23.70 3.97
N SER A 279 28.20 -23.23 2.80
CA SER A 279 29.04 -22.50 1.85
C SER A 279 29.38 -21.07 2.29
N MET A 280 28.69 -20.54 3.30
CA MET A 280 28.93 -19.18 3.78
C MET A 280 30.14 -19.15 4.72
N ALA A 281 31.13 -18.33 4.38
CA ALA A 281 32.36 -18.17 5.16
C ALA A 281 32.77 -16.69 5.28
N CYS A 282 33.61 -16.39 6.27
CA CYS A 282 34.27 -15.11 6.47
C CYS A 282 35.77 -15.33 6.63
N ASP A 283 36.59 -14.41 6.12
CA ASP A 283 38.02 -14.43 6.40
C ASP A 283 38.26 -13.76 7.76
N ALA A 284 39.03 -14.42 8.61
CA ALA A 284 39.51 -13.90 9.88
C ALA A 284 41.05 -13.92 9.87
N VAL A 285 41.66 -13.10 10.71
CA VAL A 285 43.10 -13.13 10.93
C VAL A 285 43.35 -13.96 12.19
N ASP A 286 44.17 -15.00 12.09
CA ASP A 286 44.55 -15.79 13.26
C ASP A 286 45.48 -15.00 14.21
N GLU A 287 45.75 -15.54 15.40
CA GLU A 287 46.64 -14.92 16.40
C GLU A 287 48.08 -14.68 15.88
N GLN A 288 48.44 -15.25 14.72
CA GLN A 288 49.75 -15.18 14.08
C GLN A 288 49.76 -14.22 12.88
N GLY A 289 48.66 -13.53 12.59
CA GLY A 289 48.56 -12.54 11.52
C GLY A 289 48.25 -13.12 10.13
N LYS A 290 47.91 -14.41 10.02
CA LYS A 290 47.61 -15.08 8.75
C LYS A 290 46.09 -15.13 8.51
N ALA A 291 45.68 -14.90 7.27
CA ALA A 291 44.28 -14.97 6.86
C ALA A 291 43.80 -16.43 6.82
N VAL A 292 42.73 -16.73 7.56
CA VAL A 292 42.07 -18.03 7.65
C VAL A 292 40.59 -17.85 7.34
N THR A 293 40.06 -18.64 6.41
CA THR A 293 38.63 -18.65 6.06
C THR A 293 37.85 -19.54 7.04
N LEU A 294 36.93 -18.95 7.79
CA LEU A 294 36.10 -19.61 8.79
C LEU A 294 34.64 -19.71 8.32
N PRO A 295 33.94 -20.84 8.54
CA PRO A 295 32.52 -20.94 8.23
C PRO A 295 31.70 -20.02 9.13
N LEU A 296 30.69 -19.33 8.58
CA LEU A 296 29.80 -18.47 9.37
C LEU A 296 28.95 -19.28 10.37
N PHE A 297 28.64 -20.53 10.02
CA PHE A 297 27.85 -21.45 10.83
C PHE A 297 28.62 -22.75 11.07
N PRO A 298 29.62 -22.75 11.98
CA PRO A 298 30.42 -23.95 12.26
C PRO A 298 29.58 -25.13 12.79
N GLU A 299 28.40 -24.83 13.36
CA GLU A 299 27.48 -25.82 13.93
C GLU A 299 26.57 -26.50 12.90
N ILE A 300 26.51 -25.96 11.68
CA ILE A 300 25.78 -26.58 10.59
C ILE A 300 26.73 -27.50 9.85
N THR A 301 26.51 -28.81 9.99
CA THR A 301 27.29 -29.86 9.34
C THR A 301 26.40 -30.69 8.42
N ASN A 302 26.99 -31.63 7.67
CA ASN A 302 26.27 -32.60 6.84
C ASN A 302 25.26 -33.47 7.61
N GLN A 303 25.34 -33.52 8.94
CA GLN A 303 24.44 -34.28 9.80
C GLN A 303 23.34 -33.42 10.43
N SER A 304 23.47 -32.09 10.40
CA SER A 304 22.51 -31.18 11.02
C SER A 304 21.15 -31.27 10.30
N GLN A 305 20.08 -31.47 11.09
CA GLN A 305 18.70 -31.58 10.61
C GLN A 305 17.93 -30.26 10.67
N SER A 306 18.38 -29.34 11.54
CA SER A 306 17.78 -28.02 11.71
C SER A 306 18.77 -27.05 12.31
N TYR A 307 18.51 -25.76 12.16
CA TYR A 307 19.23 -24.68 12.83
C TYR A 307 18.22 -23.65 13.37
N THR A 308 18.44 -23.12 14.58
CA THR A 308 17.50 -22.18 15.20
C THR A 308 18.15 -20.81 15.40
N PHE A 309 17.56 -19.78 14.80
CA PHE A 309 17.86 -18.39 15.11
C PHE A 309 17.14 -17.98 16.40
N GLN A 310 17.80 -17.20 17.25
CA GLN A 310 17.26 -16.72 18.52
C GLN A 310 17.68 -15.27 18.75
N SER A 311 16.75 -14.44 19.24
CA SER A 311 17.01 -13.06 19.65
C SER A 311 16.10 -12.67 20.82
N PRO A 312 16.64 -12.21 21.97
CA PRO A 312 15.84 -11.88 23.15
C PRO A 312 14.79 -10.78 22.95
N LYS A 313 15.04 -9.84 22.02
CA LYS A 313 14.11 -8.74 21.70
C LYS A 313 13.18 -9.07 20.52
N GLY A 314 13.34 -10.25 19.92
CA GLY A 314 12.66 -10.65 18.69
C GLY A 314 13.60 -10.63 17.48
N LEU A 315 13.32 -11.50 16.52
CA LEU A 315 14.17 -11.67 15.33
C LEU A 315 14.16 -10.45 14.41
N LEU A 316 13.11 -9.63 14.42
CA LEU A 316 13.07 -8.40 13.63
C LEU A 316 14.19 -7.42 14.02
N TYR A 317 14.65 -7.46 15.27
CA TYR A 317 15.74 -6.62 15.76
C TYR A 317 17.13 -7.23 15.57
N ALA A 318 17.22 -8.48 15.10
CA ALA A 318 18.50 -9.09 14.77
C ALA A 318 18.99 -8.57 13.40
N THR A 319 20.26 -8.18 13.33
CA THR A 319 20.89 -7.45 12.22
C THR A 319 20.60 -8.06 10.84
N GLN A 320 20.63 -9.38 10.72
CA GLN A 320 20.41 -10.09 9.46
C GLN A 320 18.96 -10.02 8.96
N PHE A 321 17.97 -9.86 9.83
CA PHE A 321 16.56 -9.75 9.44
C PHE A 321 16.09 -8.30 9.38
N SER A 322 16.57 -7.44 10.27
CA SER A 322 16.25 -6.01 10.26
C SER A 322 16.68 -5.36 8.94
N GLN A 323 17.89 -5.67 8.46
CA GLN A 323 18.43 -5.10 7.24
C GLN A 323 17.59 -5.45 6.01
N ILE A 324 17.20 -6.72 5.84
CA ILE A 324 16.34 -7.17 4.74
C ILE A 324 15.00 -6.46 4.80
N SER A 325 14.41 -6.41 6.01
CA SER A 325 13.08 -5.87 6.19
C SER A 325 13.02 -4.38 5.85
N ILE A 326 14.03 -3.59 6.25
CA ILE A 326 14.13 -2.16 5.90
C ILE A 326 14.28 -1.98 4.38
N CYS A 327 15.19 -2.71 3.74
CA CYS A 327 15.37 -2.60 2.28
C CYS A 327 14.11 -2.98 1.51
N LEU A 328 13.29 -3.93 2.01
CA LEU A 328 12.02 -4.27 1.38
C LEU A 328 10.95 -3.19 1.56
N VAL A 329 10.87 -2.55 2.73
CA VAL A 329 10.01 -1.37 2.93
C VAL A 329 10.38 -0.28 1.93
N GLU A 330 11.67 0.04 1.84
CA GLU A 330 12.20 1.08 0.96
C GLU A 330 11.94 0.79 -0.52
N LEU A 331 12.29 -0.42 -0.98
CA LEU A 331 12.11 -0.80 -2.38
C LEU A 331 10.63 -0.92 -2.76
N SER A 332 9.78 -1.43 -1.86
CA SER A 332 8.34 -1.55 -2.12
C SER A 332 7.66 -0.19 -2.19
N ALA A 333 8.04 0.75 -1.32
CA ALA A 333 7.59 2.14 -1.36
C ALA A 333 8.02 2.85 -2.65
N PHE A 334 9.30 2.72 -3.03
CA PHE A 334 9.80 3.31 -4.27
C PHE A 334 9.08 2.78 -5.50
N ARG A 335 8.90 1.45 -5.61
CA ARG A 335 8.21 0.83 -6.75
C ARG A 335 6.74 1.24 -6.85
N ASP A 336 6.05 1.41 -5.72
CA ASP A 336 4.68 1.95 -5.71
C ASP A 336 4.64 3.37 -6.28
N MET A 337 5.57 4.24 -5.86
CA MET A 337 5.68 5.59 -6.42
C MET A 337 6.06 5.59 -7.90
N GLN A 338 6.93 4.68 -8.32
CA GLN A 338 7.32 4.53 -9.73
C GLN A 338 6.13 4.11 -10.61
N ASP A 339 5.33 3.14 -10.15
CA ASP A 339 4.13 2.70 -10.87
C ASP A 339 3.05 3.81 -10.96
N ARG A 340 3.02 4.72 -9.98
CA ARG A 340 2.21 5.94 -10.01
C ARG A 340 2.82 7.08 -10.84
N GLY A 341 3.96 6.88 -11.46
CA GLY A 341 4.64 7.89 -12.29
C GLY A 341 5.11 9.12 -11.50
N LEU A 342 5.43 8.97 -10.21
CA LEU A 342 5.82 10.07 -9.30
C LEU A 342 7.33 10.30 -9.22
N ILE A 343 8.15 9.45 -9.84
CA ILE A 343 9.61 9.51 -9.76
C ILE A 343 10.16 10.32 -10.95
N PRO A 344 10.84 11.46 -10.72
CA PRO A 344 11.54 12.18 -11.78
C PRO A 344 12.75 11.38 -12.28
N GLU A 345 13.04 11.44 -13.59
CA GLU A 345 14.14 10.69 -14.21
C GLU A 345 15.53 11.14 -13.73
N GLU A 346 15.73 12.44 -13.50
CA GLU A 346 17.04 13.03 -13.14
C GLU A 346 17.27 13.15 -11.62
N ALA A 347 16.46 12.49 -10.79
CA ALA A 347 16.52 12.65 -9.35
C ALA A 347 17.84 12.10 -8.76
N ALA A 348 18.55 12.95 -8.02
CA ALA A 348 19.71 12.52 -7.25
C ALA A 348 19.30 11.61 -6.09
N PHE A 349 20.16 10.68 -5.72
CA PHE A 349 19.89 9.75 -4.63
C PHE A 349 21.11 9.39 -3.80
N ALA A 350 20.87 9.14 -2.51
CA ALA A 350 21.86 8.65 -1.57
C ALA A 350 21.19 7.72 -0.56
N GLY A 351 21.90 6.74 -0.02
CA GLY A 351 21.37 5.88 1.03
C GLY A 351 22.31 5.84 2.20
N HIS A 352 21.82 5.95 3.43
CA HIS A 352 22.69 5.91 4.61
C HIS A 352 23.04 4.46 4.97
N SER A 353 24.31 4.09 4.85
CA SER A 353 24.79 2.74 5.15
C SER A 353 24.00 1.67 4.37
N LEU A 354 23.14 0.91 5.05
CA LEU A 354 22.23 -0.08 4.47
C LEU A 354 21.39 0.49 3.31
N GLY A 355 20.91 1.72 3.44
CA GLY A 355 20.05 2.33 2.43
C GLY A 355 20.72 2.46 1.05
N GLU A 356 22.06 2.44 0.97
CA GLU A 356 22.79 2.51 -0.31
C GLU A 356 22.44 1.32 -1.22
N TYR A 357 22.24 0.13 -0.65
CA TYR A 357 21.82 -1.05 -1.41
C TYR A 357 20.40 -0.92 -1.95
N ALA A 358 19.48 -0.39 -1.13
CA ALA A 358 18.10 -0.15 -1.55
C ALA A 358 18.02 0.95 -2.61
N ALA A 359 18.79 2.03 -2.46
CA ALA A 359 18.86 3.13 -3.42
C ALA A 359 19.36 2.66 -4.79
N LEU A 360 20.44 1.87 -4.82
CA LEU A 360 20.99 1.28 -6.05
C LEU A 360 20.02 0.28 -6.70
N ALA A 361 19.27 -0.49 -5.90
CA ALA A 361 18.24 -1.39 -6.41
C ALA A 361 17.02 -0.66 -6.97
N ALA A 362 16.64 0.46 -6.34
CA ALA A 362 15.48 1.27 -6.70
C ALA A 362 15.73 2.11 -7.95
N LEU A 363 16.74 2.99 -7.95
CA LEU A 363 16.95 3.98 -9.02
C LEU A 363 17.85 3.48 -10.15
N ALA A 364 18.91 2.74 -9.81
CA ALA A 364 19.88 2.27 -10.80
C ALA A 364 19.65 0.83 -11.29
N GLY A 365 18.71 0.10 -10.69
CA GLY A 365 18.36 -1.28 -11.09
C GLY A 365 19.50 -2.31 -10.94
N VAL A 366 20.56 -1.96 -10.19
CA VAL A 366 21.81 -2.76 -10.09
C VAL A 366 21.55 -4.13 -9.47
N LEU A 367 20.65 -4.20 -8.48
CA LEU A 367 20.26 -5.42 -7.78
C LEU A 367 18.76 -5.66 -7.95
N GLN A 368 18.41 -6.85 -8.42
CA GLN A 368 17.02 -7.33 -8.43
C GLN A 368 16.60 -7.72 -7.00
N VAL A 369 15.31 -7.87 -6.73
CA VAL A 369 14.78 -8.17 -5.38
C VAL A 369 15.50 -9.36 -4.73
N LYS A 370 15.60 -10.47 -5.47
CA LYS A 370 16.28 -11.70 -5.02
C LYS A 370 17.75 -11.50 -4.68
N ASP A 371 18.46 -10.66 -5.44
CA ASP A 371 19.89 -10.42 -5.27
C ASP A 371 20.15 -9.41 -4.15
N LEU A 372 19.27 -8.41 -4.02
CA LEU A 372 19.26 -7.46 -2.91
C LEU A 372 19.10 -8.19 -1.57
N VAL A 373 18.06 -9.04 -1.42
CA VAL A 373 17.83 -9.74 -0.15
C VAL A 373 18.95 -10.74 0.17
N ASP A 374 19.52 -11.41 -0.85
CA ASP A 374 20.65 -12.33 -0.67
C ASP A 374 21.91 -11.59 -0.21
N VAL A 375 22.23 -10.44 -0.80
CA VAL A 375 23.41 -9.62 -0.46
C VAL A 375 23.26 -9.01 0.94
N VAL A 376 22.09 -8.42 1.23
CA VAL A 376 21.82 -7.77 2.51
C VAL A 376 21.77 -8.79 3.65
N LEU A 377 21.21 -9.98 3.41
CA LEU A 377 21.25 -11.08 4.37
C LEU A 377 22.68 -11.52 4.67
N TYR A 378 23.48 -11.75 3.62
CA TYR A 378 24.88 -12.16 3.76
C TYR A 378 25.71 -11.10 4.49
N ARG A 379 25.48 -9.81 4.19
CA ARG A 379 26.07 -8.68 4.90
C ARG A 379 25.73 -8.72 6.40
N GLY A 380 24.46 -8.82 6.77
CA GLY A 380 24.02 -8.85 8.16
C GLY A 380 24.58 -10.06 8.94
N LEU A 381 24.61 -11.25 8.30
CA LEU A 381 25.19 -12.46 8.88
C LEU A 381 26.69 -12.32 9.12
N THR A 382 27.42 -11.78 8.14
CA THR A 382 28.87 -11.58 8.23
C THR A 382 29.21 -10.59 9.34
N MET A 383 28.47 -9.48 9.46
CA MET A 383 28.65 -8.50 10.54
C MET A 383 28.47 -9.12 11.92
N GLN A 384 27.41 -9.92 12.10
CA GLN A 384 27.09 -10.48 13.41
C GLN A 384 28.07 -11.57 13.87
N ARG A 385 28.64 -12.31 12.91
CA ARG A 385 29.58 -13.43 13.16
C ARG A 385 31.05 -13.01 13.15
N ALA A 386 31.39 -11.84 12.61
CA ALA A 386 32.75 -11.32 12.65
C ALA A 386 33.23 -10.97 14.06
N VAL A 387 32.31 -10.74 15.01
CA VAL A 387 32.62 -10.39 16.39
C VAL A 387 32.65 -11.65 17.26
N GLN A 388 33.72 -11.83 18.03
CA GLN A 388 33.82 -12.87 19.05
C GLN A 388 32.82 -12.61 20.19
N ARG A 389 32.11 -13.67 20.61
CA ARG A 389 31.06 -13.61 21.63
C ARG A 389 31.37 -14.57 22.78
N ASP A 390 30.92 -14.22 23.98
CA ASP A 390 31.02 -15.07 25.16
C ASP A 390 29.98 -16.21 25.16
N GLU A 391 29.99 -17.06 26.20
CA GLU A 391 29.07 -18.19 26.34
C GLU A 391 27.60 -17.75 26.42
N GLU A 392 27.33 -16.52 26.87
CA GLU A 392 26.00 -15.91 26.88
C GLU A 392 25.65 -15.15 25.57
N GLY A 393 26.52 -15.18 24.57
CA GLY A 393 26.31 -14.56 23.25
C GLY A 393 26.52 -13.04 23.21
N ARG A 394 27.10 -12.44 24.24
CA ARG A 394 27.42 -11.00 24.34
C ARG A 394 28.78 -10.71 23.70
N SER A 395 29.02 -9.46 23.32
CA SER A 395 30.31 -9.00 22.81
C SER A 395 30.93 -7.95 23.73
N ASN A 396 32.24 -7.75 23.60
CA ASN A 396 32.97 -6.67 24.27
C ASN A 396 32.90 -5.33 23.52
N TYR A 397 32.04 -5.23 22.49
CA TYR A 397 31.90 -4.05 21.67
C TYR A 397 30.55 -3.38 21.89
N GLY A 398 30.51 -2.07 21.66
CA GLY A 398 29.30 -1.28 21.66
C GLY A 398 29.48 0.00 20.84
N MET A 399 28.37 0.65 20.52
CA MET A 399 28.37 1.91 19.79
C MET A 399 27.67 3.01 20.59
N MET A 400 28.17 4.25 20.45
CA MET A 400 27.63 5.43 21.11
C MET A 400 27.36 6.52 20.07
N ALA A 401 26.20 7.17 20.15
CA ALA A 401 25.95 8.43 19.47
C ALA A 401 26.54 9.57 20.30
N CYS A 402 27.35 10.43 19.70
CA CYS A 402 27.96 11.59 20.36
C CYS A 402 27.37 12.89 19.79
N ASN A 403 27.08 13.86 20.65
CA ASN A 403 26.68 15.21 20.25
C ASN A 403 27.70 16.25 20.77
N PRO A 404 28.69 16.65 19.94
CA PRO A 404 29.72 17.63 20.28
C PRO A 404 29.18 18.95 20.84
N SER A 405 28.05 19.42 20.31
CA SER A 405 27.46 20.71 20.69
C SER A 405 27.00 20.76 22.15
N ARG A 406 26.76 19.60 22.78
CA ARG A 406 26.43 19.53 24.21
C ARG A 406 27.64 19.82 25.09
N ILE A 407 28.85 19.53 24.63
CA ILE A 407 30.09 19.75 25.38
C ILE A 407 30.38 21.25 25.45
N SER A 408 30.46 21.90 24.28
CA SER A 408 30.64 23.35 24.14
C SER A 408 30.27 23.79 22.72
N PRO A 409 29.75 25.02 22.52
CA PRO A 409 29.59 25.60 21.18
C PRO A 409 30.89 25.67 20.36
N THR A 410 32.04 25.70 21.02
CA THR A 410 33.38 25.72 20.38
C THR A 410 33.96 24.32 20.14
N PHE A 411 33.31 23.26 20.64
CA PHE A 411 33.80 21.89 20.47
C PHE A 411 33.33 21.33 19.12
N THR A 412 34.20 21.43 18.13
CA THR A 412 33.93 21.05 16.74
C THR A 412 34.11 19.55 16.50
N GLU A 413 33.66 19.08 15.34
CA GLU A 413 33.90 17.70 14.88
C GLU A 413 35.39 17.35 14.82
N ALA A 414 36.23 18.26 14.34
CA ALA A 414 37.69 18.08 14.33
C ALA A 414 38.26 17.84 15.74
N ALA A 415 37.74 18.56 16.74
CA ALA A 415 38.14 18.34 18.14
C ALA A 415 37.69 16.96 18.65
N LEU A 416 36.51 16.48 18.28
CA LEU A 416 36.08 15.12 18.61
C LEU A 416 36.98 14.06 17.97
N HIS A 417 37.36 14.23 16.70
CA HIS A 417 38.27 13.33 16.00
C HIS A 417 39.64 13.22 16.69
N GLU A 418 40.24 14.35 17.07
CA GLU A 418 41.51 14.39 17.81
C GLU A 418 41.41 13.66 19.17
N VAL A 419 40.30 13.81 19.89
CA VAL A 419 40.07 13.09 21.15
C VAL A 419 40.02 11.57 20.92
N ILE A 420 39.27 11.12 19.91
CA ILE A 420 39.14 9.69 19.60
C ILE A 420 40.49 9.12 19.15
N GLU A 421 41.25 9.86 18.36
CA GLU A 421 42.58 9.45 17.90
C GLU A 421 43.56 9.32 19.07
N ALA A 422 43.56 10.28 19.99
CA ALA A 422 44.39 10.22 21.19
C ALA A 422 44.02 9.01 22.07
N VAL A 423 42.72 8.74 22.28
CA VAL A 423 42.25 7.54 23.00
C VAL A 423 42.74 6.26 22.33
N SER A 424 42.61 6.16 21.01
CA SER A 424 43.07 5.01 20.23
C SER A 424 44.58 4.79 20.34
N ARG A 425 45.39 5.85 20.24
CA ARG A 425 46.85 5.79 20.40
C ARG A 425 47.26 5.28 21.78
N VAL A 426 46.65 5.81 22.85
CA VAL A 426 46.92 5.36 24.23
C VAL A 426 46.56 3.89 24.41
N PHE A 427 45.41 3.46 23.88
CA PHE A 427 44.99 2.06 23.91
C PHE A 427 46.00 1.13 23.22
N ILE A 428 46.51 1.53 22.04
CA ILE A 428 47.52 0.78 21.29
C ILE A 428 48.85 0.69 22.04
N THR A 429 49.30 1.80 22.64
CA THR A 429 50.55 1.84 23.43
C THR A 429 50.48 0.94 24.66
N ILE A 430 49.34 0.93 25.36
CA ILE A 430 49.13 0.09 26.55
C ILE A 430 49.08 -1.40 26.19
N LYS A 431 48.51 -1.76 25.03
CA LYS A 431 48.42 -3.15 24.55
C LYS A 431 49.67 -3.67 23.81
N LYS A 432 50.76 -2.91 23.73
CA LYS A 432 52.04 -3.29 23.07
C LYS A 432 51.86 -3.84 21.64
N ILE A 433 51.05 -3.18 20.80
CA ILE A 433 50.97 -3.50 19.36
C ILE A 433 51.99 -2.62 18.63
N ASP A 434 52.94 -3.25 17.93
CA ASP A 434 54.13 -2.61 17.34
C ASP A 434 53.76 -1.64 16.22
N LEU A 435 54.14 -0.36 16.37
CA LEU A 435 53.70 0.77 15.55
C LEU A 435 54.86 1.62 14.96
N PRO A 436 55.98 1.08 14.44
CA PRO A 436 57.13 1.90 14.05
C PRO A 436 57.00 2.44 12.61
N GLY A 437 55.95 3.23 12.32
CA GLY A 437 55.74 3.79 10.98
C GLY A 437 55.03 5.14 10.88
N LEU A 438 54.38 5.62 11.94
CA LEU A 438 53.60 6.87 11.89
C LEU A 438 54.05 7.78 13.00
N LEU A 439 54.88 8.77 12.67
CA LEU A 439 54.87 10.12 13.27
C LEU A 439 55.99 10.96 12.65
N LYS A 440 55.61 11.86 11.74
CA LYS A 440 56.41 13.04 11.39
C LYS A 440 55.48 14.22 11.16
N GLN A 441 55.40 15.12 12.14
CA GLN A 441 55.48 16.59 12.06
C GLN A 441 54.86 17.25 13.31
N MET A 442 55.41 18.41 13.67
CA MET A 442 55.43 19.04 15.01
C MET A 442 54.30 20.06 15.28
N THR A 443 54.24 20.47 16.56
CA THR A 443 53.53 21.59 17.21
C THR A 443 52.06 21.41 17.62
N THR A 444 51.80 20.40 18.47
CA THR A 444 50.58 20.23 19.32
C THR A 444 50.88 19.48 20.63
N GLU A 445 52.13 19.51 21.12
CA GLU A 445 52.60 18.52 22.11
C GLU A 445 52.02 18.72 23.53
N GLU A 446 51.97 19.93 24.08
CA GLU A 446 51.51 20.14 25.47
C GLU A 446 50.02 19.81 25.71
N VAL A 447 49.16 20.17 24.75
CA VAL A 447 47.73 19.82 24.80
C VAL A 447 47.57 18.31 24.66
N ARG A 448 48.37 17.70 23.79
CA ARG A 448 48.36 16.25 23.56
C ARG A 448 48.85 15.46 24.78
N GLU A 449 49.87 15.96 25.47
CA GLU A 449 50.36 15.36 26.72
C GLU A 449 49.28 15.40 27.81
N LYS A 450 48.68 16.57 28.07
CA LYS A 450 47.58 16.70 29.05
C LYS A 450 46.39 15.82 28.69
N LEU A 451 46.02 15.75 27.41
CA LEU A 451 44.93 14.90 26.96
C LEU A 451 45.28 13.41 27.13
N THR A 452 46.53 13.03 26.89
CA THR A 452 47.05 11.68 27.11
C THR A 452 47.01 11.30 28.60
N GLU A 453 47.32 12.22 29.51
CA GLU A 453 47.21 11.99 30.97
C GLU A 453 45.76 11.75 31.40
N ILE A 454 44.83 12.60 30.96
CA ILE A 454 43.39 12.45 31.25
C ILE A 454 42.88 11.11 30.71
N VAL A 455 43.26 10.75 29.49
CA VAL A 455 42.86 9.46 28.88
C VAL A 455 43.42 8.27 29.67
N LYS A 456 44.66 8.35 30.17
CA LYS A 456 45.24 7.27 31.01
C LYS A 456 44.49 7.11 32.33
N GLU A 457 44.09 8.20 32.98
CA GLU A 457 43.30 8.15 34.22
C GLU A 457 41.94 7.49 34.00
N ILE A 458 41.22 7.92 32.94
CA ILE A 458 39.91 7.35 32.58
C ILE A 458 40.06 5.87 32.18
N PHE A 459 41.12 5.52 31.44
CA PHE A 459 41.39 4.14 31.06
C PHE A 459 41.64 3.25 32.29
N ALA A 460 42.39 3.73 33.28
CA ALA A 460 42.62 2.99 34.52
C ALA A 460 41.30 2.73 35.29
N ALA A 461 40.41 3.73 35.34
CA ALA A 461 39.07 3.56 35.92
C ALA A 461 38.24 2.52 35.14
N ALA A 462 38.28 2.55 33.81
CA ALA A 462 37.58 1.57 32.97
C ALA A 462 38.09 0.13 33.18
N VAL A 463 39.40 -0.07 33.35
CA VAL A 463 39.99 -1.38 33.66
C VAL A 463 39.54 -1.89 35.04
N GLU A 464 39.42 -1.02 36.04
CA GLU A 464 38.88 -1.41 37.35
C GLU A 464 37.38 -1.78 37.29
N ASP A 465 36.62 -1.12 36.43
CA ASP A 465 35.22 -1.49 36.18
C ASP A 465 35.09 -2.80 35.39
N GLU A 466 35.99 -3.07 34.44
CA GLU A 466 36.08 -4.35 33.72
C GLU A 466 36.32 -5.53 34.69
N LYS A 467 37.12 -5.34 35.74
CA LYS A 467 37.33 -6.36 36.79
C LYS A 467 36.06 -6.71 37.56
N LYS A 468 35.05 -5.82 37.60
CA LYS A 468 33.76 -6.06 38.25
C LYS A 468 32.76 -6.80 37.35
N GLY A 469 33.12 -7.05 36.08
CA GLY A 469 32.29 -7.71 35.07
C GLY A 469 32.22 -6.93 33.76
N THR A 470 31.30 -7.33 32.87
CA THR A 470 31.11 -6.65 31.58
C THR A 470 30.66 -5.19 31.78
N ILE A 471 31.39 -4.24 31.18
CA ILE A 471 31.07 -2.81 31.27
C ILE A 471 29.74 -2.54 30.57
N GLN A 472 28.75 -2.05 31.32
CA GLN A 472 27.51 -1.53 30.75
C GLN A 472 27.67 -0.05 30.41
N LEU A 473 27.60 0.29 29.12
CA LEU A 473 27.68 1.67 28.66
C LEU A 473 26.50 2.49 29.21
N GLN A 474 26.81 3.53 29.96
CA GLN A 474 25.81 4.45 30.52
C GLN A 474 25.68 5.72 29.65
N ARG A 475 24.53 6.38 29.75
CA ARG A 475 24.31 7.67 29.10
C ARG A 475 25.21 8.72 29.73
N GLY A 476 26.06 9.35 28.92
CA GLY A 476 26.89 10.48 29.31
C GLY A 476 26.22 11.82 29.05
N PHE A 477 26.92 12.90 29.40
CA PHE A 477 26.46 14.28 29.15
C PHE A 477 26.26 14.58 27.65
N ALA A 478 27.22 14.15 26.83
CA ALA A 478 27.23 14.32 25.38
C ALA A 478 27.11 13.01 24.58
N THR A 479 27.07 11.86 25.25
CA THR A 479 27.09 10.53 24.61
C THR A 479 25.85 9.70 25.00
N ILE A 480 25.29 8.99 24.03
CA ILE A 480 24.10 8.12 24.20
C ILE A 480 24.44 6.72 23.66
N PRO A 481 24.40 5.66 24.48
CA PRO A 481 24.60 4.30 24.01
C PRO A 481 23.52 3.86 23.04
N LEU A 482 23.93 3.19 21.96
CA LEU A 482 23.00 2.55 21.03
C LEU A 482 22.61 1.18 21.59
N ALA A 483 21.46 1.13 22.27
CA ALA A 483 21.00 -0.07 22.97
C ALA A 483 20.75 -1.24 22.00
N GLY A 484 21.43 -2.37 22.24
CA GLY A 484 21.28 -3.59 21.43
C GLY A 484 22.17 -3.66 20.19
N ILE A 485 23.07 -2.68 19.99
CA ILE A 485 24.13 -2.77 18.98
C ILE A 485 25.44 -3.15 19.67
N ASP A 486 25.91 -4.35 19.36
CA ASP A 486 27.10 -4.96 19.94
C ASP A 486 28.15 -5.33 18.88
N VAL A 487 28.03 -4.75 17.68
CA VAL A 487 28.96 -4.89 16.57
C VAL A 487 29.48 -3.52 16.18
N PRO A 488 30.81 -3.30 16.07
CA PRO A 488 31.39 -2.02 15.66
C PRO A 488 31.29 -1.86 14.14
N PHE A 489 30.10 -1.52 13.65
CA PHE A 489 29.85 -1.33 12.21
C PHE A 489 30.78 -0.25 11.63
N HIS A 490 31.09 -0.37 10.33
CA HIS A 490 31.88 0.64 9.59
C HIS A 490 33.26 0.92 10.21
N SER A 491 33.86 -0.10 10.82
CA SER A 491 35.17 0.00 11.46
C SER A 491 36.16 -0.99 10.86
N ARG A 492 37.44 -0.67 11.00
CA ARG A 492 38.56 -1.53 10.54
C ARG A 492 38.53 -2.93 11.14
N TYR A 493 37.82 -3.15 12.25
CA TYR A 493 37.63 -4.49 12.81
C TYR A 493 36.96 -5.44 11.82
N LEU A 494 36.06 -4.94 10.97
CA LEU A 494 35.31 -5.71 10.00
C LEU A 494 36.05 -5.93 8.66
N THR A 495 37.33 -5.53 8.54
CA THR A 495 38.11 -5.64 7.29
C THR A 495 38.18 -7.07 6.76
N GLY A 496 38.20 -8.08 7.64
CA GLY A 496 38.18 -9.51 7.26
C GLY A 496 36.92 -9.91 6.45
N GLY A 497 35.80 -9.21 6.64
CA GLY A 497 34.56 -9.47 5.89
C GLY A 497 34.53 -8.86 4.48
N VAL A 498 35.46 -7.97 4.13
CA VAL A 498 35.45 -7.25 2.84
C VAL A 498 35.69 -8.19 1.67
N THR A 499 36.66 -9.10 1.77
CA THR A 499 37.01 -10.03 0.68
C THR A 499 35.90 -11.03 0.36
N PRO A 500 35.30 -11.73 1.35
CA PRO A 500 34.14 -12.59 1.12
C PRO A 500 32.93 -11.83 0.57
N LEU A 501 32.63 -10.64 1.12
CA LEU A 501 31.52 -9.81 0.63
C LEU A 501 31.74 -9.34 -0.81
N ARG A 502 32.97 -8.93 -1.17
CA ARG A 502 33.35 -8.60 -2.55
C ARG A 502 33.12 -9.77 -3.50
N ALA A 503 33.55 -10.97 -3.11
CA ALA A 503 33.35 -12.17 -3.92
C ALA A 503 31.87 -12.51 -4.07
N TYR A 504 31.07 -12.29 -3.02
CA TYR A 504 29.63 -12.48 -3.05
C TYR A 504 28.95 -11.45 -3.97
N LEU A 505 29.28 -10.16 -3.83
CA LEU A 505 28.78 -9.08 -4.69
C LEU A 505 29.11 -9.31 -6.17
N SER A 506 30.33 -9.74 -6.48
CA SER A 506 30.76 -10.02 -7.86
C SER A 506 29.96 -11.14 -8.54
N LYS A 507 29.32 -12.03 -7.77
CA LYS A 507 28.44 -13.10 -8.30
C LYS A 507 26.99 -12.64 -8.47
N ARG A 508 26.59 -11.55 -7.81
CA ARG A 508 25.20 -11.06 -7.74
C ARG A 508 24.95 -9.83 -8.59
N ILE A 509 25.94 -8.96 -8.68
CA ILE A 509 25.91 -7.80 -9.56
C ILE A 509 26.20 -8.28 -10.98
N ASN A 510 25.17 -8.29 -11.82
CA ASN A 510 25.31 -8.57 -13.23
C ASN A 510 25.71 -7.29 -13.96
N VAL A 511 26.89 -7.29 -14.60
CA VAL A 511 27.41 -6.16 -15.38
C VAL A 511 26.40 -5.71 -16.44
N GLU A 512 25.69 -6.67 -17.03
CA GLU A 512 24.69 -6.39 -18.04
C GLU A 512 23.50 -5.56 -17.56
N ASN A 513 23.20 -5.54 -16.26
CA ASN A 513 22.06 -4.78 -15.71
C ASN A 513 22.43 -3.34 -15.31
N ILE A 514 23.70 -2.94 -15.45
CA ILE A 514 24.19 -1.64 -15.00
C ILE A 514 24.11 -0.63 -16.14
N SER A 515 23.39 0.47 -15.91
CA SER A 515 23.45 1.68 -16.73
C SER A 515 24.33 2.74 -16.04
N PRO A 516 25.50 3.10 -16.58
CA PRO A 516 26.36 4.14 -16.02
C PRO A 516 25.66 5.51 -15.92
N ASP A 517 24.81 5.85 -16.89
CA ASP A 517 24.11 7.14 -16.93
C ASP A 517 23.14 7.32 -15.75
N ASN A 518 22.49 6.24 -15.29
CA ASN A 518 21.58 6.30 -14.13
C ASN A 518 22.32 6.54 -12.80
N LEU A 519 23.65 6.37 -12.79
CA LEU A 519 24.49 6.53 -11.61
C LEU A 519 25.30 7.83 -11.65
N ARG A 520 25.79 8.19 -12.85
CA ARG A 520 26.70 9.31 -13.05
C ARG A 520 26.06 10.59 -12.55
N LEU A 521 26.72 11.27 -11.61
CA LEU A 521 26.26 12.48 -10.93
C LEU A 521 24.96 12.37 -10.13
N HIS A 522 24.12 11.34 -10.33
CA HIS A 522 22.89 11.16 -9.56
C HIS A 522 23.13 10.42 -8.24
N CYS A 523 24.05 9.45 -8.20
CA CYS A 523 24.33 8.65 -7.01
C CYS A 523 25.45 9.27 -6.16
N ILE A 524 25.27 9.34 -4.84
CA ILE A 524 26.36 9.73 -3.91
C ILE A 524 26.69 8.54 -3.00
N SER A 525 27.95 8.08 -3.06
CA SER A 525 28.42 6.95 -2.26
C SER A 525 28.81 7.35 -0.84
N ASN A 526 28.58 6.46 0.13
CA ASN A 526 28.91 6.74 1.53
C ASN A 526 30.41 6.76 1.83
N LEU A 527 31.20 6.02 1.03
CA LEU A 527 32.61 5.78 1.29
C LEU A 527 33.47 7.01 1.01
N VAL A 528 33.22 7.67 -0.13
CA VAL A 528 33.98 8.86 -0.54
C VAL A 528 33.17 10.15 -0.40
N ALA A 529 31.85 10.08 -0.20
CA ALA A 529 30.94 11.23 -0.21
C ALA A 529 31.23 12.15 -1.40
N ALA A 530 31.11 11.61 -2.61
CA ALA A 530 31.27 12.34 -3.85
C ALA A 530 30.27 11.82 -4.89
N PRO A 531 29.76 12.68 -5.80
CA PRO A 531 28.95 12.27 -6.94
C PRO A 531 29.64 11.14 -7.71
N PHE A 532 28.90 10.08 -8.03
CA PHE A 532 29.47 8.94 -8.71
C PHE A 532 29.93 9.32 -10.12
N GLU A 533 31.15 8.92 -10.47
CA GLU A 533 31.73 9.13 -11.78
C GLU A 533 32.55 7.91 -12.21
N THR A 534 32.68 7.75 -13.52
CA THR A 534 33.49 6.71 -14.17
C THR A 534 34.86 7.24 -14.60
N THR A 535 35.33 8.34 -13.99
CA THR A 535 36.59 9.00 -14.33
C THR A 535 37.78 8.41 -13.58
N LYS A 536 38.99 8.56 -14.14
CA LYS A 536 40.23 8.18 -13.45
C LYS A 536 40.39 8.87 -12.09
N ALA A 537 40.04 10.15 -12.01
CA ALA A 537 40.11 10.93 -10.79
C ALA A 537 39.21 10.35 -9.68
N TYR A 538 37.99 9.92 -10.02
CA TYR A 538 37.11 9.24 -9.07
C TYR A 538 37.67 7.89 -8.63
N ALA A 539 38.26 7.13 -9.56
CA ALA A 539 38.91 5.86 -9.27
C ALA A 539 40.10 6.02 -8.29
N GLU A 540 40.92 7.05 -8.49
CA GLU A 540 42.02 7.42 -7.59
C GLU A 540 41.50 7.83 -6.21
N LEU A 541 40.40 8.59 -6.15
CA LEU A 541 39.73 8.97 -4.90
C LEU A 541 39.29 7.73 -4.10
N VAL A 542 38.64 6.76 -4.75
CA VAL A 542 38.22 5.51 -4.11
C VAL A 542 39.43 4.66 -3.71
N PHE A 543 40.47 4.61 -4.54
CA PHE A 543 41.70 3.87 -4.25
C PHE A 543 42.40 4.42 -3.01
N ASN A 544 42.57 5.74 -2.90
CA ASN A 544 43.21 6.40 -1.75
C ASN A 544 42.48 6.13 -0.42
N GLN A 545 41.18 5.84 -0.47
CA GLN A 545 40.38 5.51 0.72
C GLN A 545 40.38 4.01 1.06
N THR A 546 40.73 3.13 0.12
CA THR A 546 40.51 1.67 0.24
C THR A 546 41.76 0.81 0.12
N ASP A 547 42.81 1.32 -0.53
CA ASP A 547 43.97 0.55 -0.98
C ASP A 547 43.57 -0.72 -1.75
N SER A 548 42.48 -0.65 -2.53
CA SER A 548 41.94 -1.81 -3.25
C SER A 548 42.94 -2.34 -4.28
N SER A 549 43.31 -3.62 -4.14
CA SER A 549 44.21 -4.29 -5.09
C SER A 549 43.63 -4.40 -6.50
N ARG A 550 42.30 -4.43 -6.67
CA ARG A 550 41.65 -4.47 -7.98
C ARG A 550 41.67 -3.10 -8.66
N LEU A 551 41.37 -2.03 -7.92
CA LEU A 551 41.48 -0.66 -8.43
C LEU A 551 42.93 -0.29 -8.72
N GLY A 552 43.88 -0.66 -7.86
CA GLY A 552 45.31 -0.43 -8.10
C GLY A 552 45.80 -1.07 -9.41
N LYS A 553 45.33 -2.28 -9.73
CA LYS A 553 45.62 -2.92 -11.03
C LYS A 553 44.98 -2.20 -12.21
N ALA A 554 43.73 -1.74 -12.06
CA ALA A 554 43.04 -0.98 -13.10
C ALA A 554 43.72 0.38 -13.37
N LEU A 555 44.10 1.11 -12.31
CA LEU A 555 44.79 2.39 -12.37
C LEU A 555 46.19 2.28 -13.00
N ALA A 556 46.94 1.21 -12.70
CA ALA A 556 48.27 0.99 -13.26
C ALA A 556 48.28 0.80 -14.79
N HIS A 557 47.16 0.39 -15.37
CA HIS A 557 47.02 0.10 -16.80
C HIS A 557 45.84 0.84 -17.43
N TRP A 558 45.50 2.02 -16.91
CA TRP A 558 44.29 2.77 -17.28
C TRP A 558 44.10 2.96 -18.79
N GLU A 559 45.11 3.54 -19.46
CA GLU A 559 45.08 3.83 -20.91
C GLU A 559 45.16 2.55 -21.75
N ARG A 560 46.00 1.59 -21.33
CA ARG A 560 46.21 0.32 -22.05
C ARG A 560 44.94 -0.51 -22.09
N ASP A 561 44.24 -0.57 -20.97
CA ASP A 561 43.03 -1.37 -20.82
C ASP A 561 41.80 -0.60 -21.31
N GLY A 562 41.90 0.70 -21.60
CA GLY A 562 40.84 1.50 -22.20
C GLY A 562 39.60 1.65 -21.31
N TRP A 563 39.77 1.91 -20.01
CA TRP A 563 38.63 1.96 -19.07
C TRP A 563 37.68 3.14 -19.30
N GLU A 564 38.10 4.18 -20.02
CA GLU A 564 37.26 5.33 -20.43
C GLU A 564 36.48 5.10 -21.73
N THR A 565 36.61 3.93 -22.39
CA THR A 565 35.82 3.65 -23.60
C THR A 565 34.40 3.23 -23.26
N GLU A 566 33.43 3.59 -24.11
CA GLU A 566 32.02 3.21 -23.95
C GLU A 566 31.83 1.68 -23.79
N GLU A 567 32.69 0.88 -24.45
CA GLU A 567 32.63 -0.60 -24.38
C GLU A 567 32.97 -1.15 -22.99
N LYS A 568 33.85 -0.48 -22.23
CA LYS A 568 34.33 -0.94 -20.92
C LYS A 568 33.79 -0.15 -19.76
N GLU A 569 33.14 0.98 -20.01
CA GLU A 569 32.56 1.82 -18.98
C GLU A 569 31.59 1.06 -18.06
N GLN A 570 30.76 0.18 -18.61
CA GLN A 570 29.85 -0.67 -17.81
C GLN A 570 30.61 -1.63 -16.89
N GLN A 571 31.67 -2.27 -17.40
CA GLN A 571 32.52 -3.17 -16.62
C GLN A 571 33.24 -2.42 -15.51
N PHE A 572 33.71 -1.20 -15.81
CA PHE A 572 34.36 -0.34 -14.85
C PHE A 572 33.40 0.17 -13.77
N THR A 573 32.19 0.56 -14.16
CA THR A 573 31.11 0.94 -13.25
C THR A 573 30.80 -0.20 -12.27
N ALA A 574 30.68 -1.43 -12.77
CA ALA A 574 30.49 -2.61 -11.93
C ALA A 574 31.65 -2.82 -10.95
N LEU A 575 32.90 -2.65 -11.39
CA LEU A 575 34.08 -2.73 -10.53
C LEU A 575 34.04 -1.68 -9.41
N LEU A 576 33.75 -0.41 -9.75
CA LEU A 576 33.64 0.67 -8.78
C LEU A 576 32.54 0.38 -7.75
N LEU A 577 31.33 0.01 -8.18
CA LEU A 577 30.22 -0.30 -7.27
C LEU A 577 30.56 -1.46 -6.32
N ILE A 578 31.19 -2.52 -6.84
CA ILE A 578 31.60 -3.66 -6.02
C ILE A 578 32.59 -3.22 -4.94
N GLU A 579 33.61 -2.42 -5.29
CA GLU A 579 34.62 -1.98 -4.33
C GLU A 579 34.05 -0.96 -3.33
N LEU A 580 33.22 -0.01 -3.78
CA LEU A 580 32.52 0.93 -2.92
C LEU A 580 31.69 0.19 -1.85
N LEU A 581 30.81 -0.72 -2.27
CA LEU A 581 29.94 -1.48 -1.37
C LEU A 581 30.70 -2.46 -0.48
N ALA A 582 31.77 -3.08 -0.99
CA ALA A 582 32.58 -4.01 -0.20
C ALA A 582 33.36 -3.28 0.90
N TYR A 583 33.99 -2.15 0.60
CA TYR A 583 34.76 -1.40 1.60
C TYR A 583 33.90 -0.58 2.55
N GLN A 584 32.73 -0.11 2.12
CA GLN A 584 31.74 0.52 3.01
C GLN A 584 31.38 -0.39 4.20
N PHE A 585 31.48 -1.71 4.06
CA PHE A 585 31.32 -2.67 5.15
C PHE A 585 32.24 -2.40 6.36
N ALA A 586 33.48 -2.01 6.10
CA ALA A 586 34.55 -1.83 7.10
C ALA A 586 35.06 -0.38 7.23
N SER A 587 34.48 0.56 6.49
CA SER A 587 34.88 1.97 6.48
C SER A 587 33.75 2.87 6.98
N PRO A 588 34.09 3.98 7.68
CA PRO A 588 33.12 4.94 8.23
C PRO A 588 32.30 5.60 7.12
N VAL A 589 31.03 5.87 7.44
CA VAL A 589 30.10 6.57 6.54
C VAL A 589 30.29 8.08 6.67
N ARG A 590 30.42 8.78 5.54
CA ARG A 590 30.66 10.23 5.48
C ARG A 590 29.36 11.03 5.24
N TRP A 591 28.32 10.76 6.03
CA TRP A 591 26.96 11.27 5.76
C TRP A 591 26.81 12.79 5.89
N ILE A 592 27.60 13.43 6.75
CA ILE A 592 27.58 14.91 6.89
C ILE A 592 28.04 15.54 5.57
N GLU A 593 29.10 15.02 4.98
CA GLU A 593 29.64 15.48 3.70
C GLU A 593 28.67 15.16 2.55
N THR A 594 28.05 13.98 2.56
CA THR A 594 26.96 13.64 1.63
C THR A 594 25.84 14.67 1.68
N GLN A 595 25.39 15.08 2.87
CA GLN A 595 24.38 16.15 3.00
C GLN A 595 24.90 17.48 2.46
N ASP A 596 26.12 17.87 2.82
CA ASP A 596 26.68 19.15 2.35
C ASP A 596 26.77 19.21 0.82
N ILE A 597 27.05 18.07 0.16
CA ILE A 597 27.00 17.94 -1.31
C ILE A 597 25.56 18.01 -1.84
N LEU A 598 24.61 17.31 -1.22
CA LEU A 598 23.20 17.41 -1.62
C LEU A 598 22.67 18.85 -1.49
N PHE A 599 23.04 19.57 -0.42
CA PHE A 599 22.67 20.98 -0.24
C PHE A 599 23.48 21.94 -1.11
N SER A 600 24.50 21.47 -1.81
CA SER A 600 25.31 22.30 -2.70
C SER A 600 24.49 22.82 -3.89
N PRO A 601 24.92 23.92 -4.52
CA PRO A 601 24.28 24.44 -5.72
C PRO A 601 24.28 23.48 -6.92
N SER A 602 25.07 22.40 -6.89
CA SER A 602 25.15 21.44 -8.00
C SER A 602 23.89 20.58 -8.13
N TYR A 603 23.25 20.24 -7.01
CA TYR A 603 22.03 19.44 -6.99
C TYR A 603 20.77 20.28 -6.87
N ASP A 604 20.92 21.47 -6.27
CA ASP A 604 19.90 22.50 -6.09
C ASP A 604 18.49 21.97 -5.81
N PHE A 605 18.37 20.92 -4.99
CA PHE A 605 17.07 20.29 -4.76
C PHE A 605 16.08 21.23 -4.03
N GLU A 606 14.80 21.09 -4.33
CA GLU A 606 13.70 21.73 -3.62
C GLU A 606 12.91 20.72 -2.79
N ARG A 607 12.91 19.45 -3.20
CA ARG A 607 12.28 18.36 -2.47
C ARG A 607 13.32 17.32 -2.05
N LEU A 608 13.25 16.89 -0.80
CA LEU A 608 14.01 15.75 -0.30
C LEU A 608 13.02 14.71 0.24
N ILE A 609 13.05 13.50 -0.32
CA ILE A 609 12.12 12.43 0.03
C ILE A 609 12.89 11.27 0.63
N GLU A 610 12.55 10.91 1.87
CA GLU A 610 13.13 9.76 2.57
C GLU A 610 12.25 8.52 2.41
N PHE A 611 12.87 7.45 1.89
CA PHE A 611 12.33 6.10 1.95
C PHE A 611 12.83 5.41 3.21
N GLY A 612 11.87 5.01 4.05
CA GLY A 612 12.13 4.31 5.29
C GLY A 612 10.89 4.28 6.18
N PRO A 613 10.89 3.44 7.22
CA PRO A 613 9.76 3.35 8.16
C PRO A 613 9.60 4.59 9.05
N SER A 614 10.67 5.39 9.25
CA SER A 614 10.65 6.59 10.10
C SER A 614 11.47 7.74 9.51
N PRO A 615 11.14 9.03 9.80
CA PRO A 615 11.76 10.22 9.20
C PRO A 615 13.12 10.58 9.85
N THR A 616 14.07 9.66 9.84
CA THR A 616 15.35 9.82 10.55
C THR A 616 16.30 10.74 9.76
N LEU A 617 16.44 10.51 8.45
CA LEU A 617 17.29 11.29 7.56
C LEU A 617 16.70 12.67 7.29
N VAL A 618 15.38 12.79 7.12
CA VAL A 618 14.66 14.07 7.05
C VAL A 618 14.91 14.89 8.30
N GLY A 619 14.79 14.28 9.48
CA GLY A 619 15.08 14.97 10.74
C GLY A 619 16.52 15.47 10.84
N MET A 620 17.48 14.73 10.26
CA MET A 620 18.88 15.19 10.15
C MET A 620 19.02 16.33 9.13
N ALA A 621 18.48 16.19 7.93
CA ALA A 621 18.53 17.20 6.87
C ALA A 621 17.89 18.52 7.31
N GLN A 622 16.76 18.49 8.03
CA GLN A 622 16.12 19.68 8.60
C GLN A 622 17.01 20.41 9.60
N ARG A 623 17.74 19.67 10.45
CA ARG A 623 18.69 20.27 11.40
C ARG A 623 19.88 20.90 10.67
N THR A 624 20.43 20.20 9.68
CA THR A 624 21.52 20.71 8.83
C THR A 624 21.10 21.97 8.07
N HIS A 625 19.90 21.98 7.49
CA HIS A 625 19.33 23.13 6.80
C HIS A 625 19.20 24.34 7.73
N LYS A 626 18.56 24.17 8.91
CA LYS A 626 18.43 25.25 9.90
C LYS A 626 19.78 25.80 10.37
N LEU A 627 20.78 24.94 10.51
CA LEU A 627 22.10 25.31 11.00
C LEU A 627 22.97 26.02 9.95
N LYS A 628 22.99 25.51 8.71
CA LYS A 628 23.95 25.94 7.67
C LYS A 628 23.33 26.70 6.48
N TYR A 629 22.14 26.30 6.00
CA TYR A 629 21.65 26.67 4.66
C TYR A 629 20.41 27.58 4.66
N ALA A 630 19.61 27.61 5.73
CA ALA A 630 18.33 28.31 5.77
C ALA A 630 18.41 29.80 5.44
N LYS A 631 19.46 30.51 5.92
CA LYS A 631 19.67 31.93 5.61
C LYS A 631 19.97 32.17 4.13
N ALA A 632 20.75 31.28 3.53
CA ALA A 632 21.18 31.39 2.14
C ALA A 632 20.04 31.02 1.17
N ASP A 633 19.19 30.07 1.54
CA ASP A 633 17.98 29.73 0.79
C ASP A 633 16.95 30.86 0.87
N LEU A 634 16.73 31.44 2.06
CA LEU A 634 15.81 32.57 2.24
C LEU A 634 16.22 33.79 1.38
N ALA A 635 17.51 34.10 1.32
CA ALA A 635 18.03 35.18 0.48
C ALA A 635 17.83 34.93 -1.03
N ARG A 636 17.71 33.66 -1.45
CA ARG A 636 17.43 33.26 -2.83
C ARG A 636 15.94 33.04 -3.11
N GLY A 637 15.07 33.27 -2.12
CA GLY A 637 13.64 32.94 -2.23
C GLY A 637 13.36 31.45 -2.35
N LYS A 638 14.34 30.59 -2.02
CA LYS A 638 14.23 29.14 -2.20
C LYS A 638 13.51 28.50 -1.02
N ARG A 639 12.47 27.71 -1.31
CA ARG A 639 11.75 26.93 -0.31
C ARG A 639 12.05 25.44 -0.49
N ARG A 640 12.58 24.80 0.56
CA ARG A 640 12.80 23.35 0.56
C ARG A 640 11.71 22.63 1.34
N VAL A 641 11.24 21.52 0.79
CA VAL A 641 10.27 20.61 1.41
C VAL A 641 10.94 19.26 1.63
N MET A 642 10.85 18.73 2.85
CA MET A 642 11.48 17.46 3.21
C MET A 642 10.39 16.51 3.74
N LEU A 643 10.23 15.36 3.10
CA LEU A 643 9.12 14.43 3.30
C LEU A 643 9.64 13.02 3.58
N CYS A 644 8.90 12.22 4.34
CA CYS A 644 9.19 10.81 4.60
C CYS A 644 8.03 9.93 4.15
N HIS A 645 8.34 8.92 3.33
CA HIS A 645 7.34 8.04 2.71
C HIS A 645 6.38 7.41 3.73
N GLY A 646 6.93 6.92 4.85
CA GLY A 646 6.13 6.24 5.87
C GLY A 646 5.21 7.14 6.70
N LYS A 647 5.35 8.47 6.64
CA LYS A 647 4.57 9.41 7.48
C LYS A 647 3.75 10.42 6.71
N ASP A 648 4.30 10.96 5.63
CA ASP A 648 3.69 12.06 4.90
C ASP A 648 2.85 11.49 3.76
N GLN A 649 1.53 11.28 3.93
CA GLN A 649 0.70 10.68 2.87
C GLN A 649 0.59 11.51 1.57
N ALA A 650 1.09 12.74 1.58
CA ALA A 650 0.99 13.74 0.51
C ALA A 650 2.13 13.67 -0.54
N PHE A 651 2.37 12.51 -1.17
CA PHE A 651 3.32 12.42 -2.30
C PHE A 651 2.70 12.77 -3.66
N ALA A 652 1.38 12.61 -3.78
CA ALA A 652 0.60 13.02 -4.95
C ALA A 652 -0.23 14.30 -4.71
N ASP A 653 -0.44 14.66 -3.44
CA ASP A 653 -1.44 15.64 -3.01
C ASP A 653 -0.81 16.79 -2.23
N ALA A 654 -0.13 17.69 -2.94
CA ALA A 654 -0.10 19.07 -2.47
C ALA A 654 -1.46 19.69 -2.81
N GLU A 655 -2.29 19.86 -1.78
CA GLU A 655 -3.57 20.56 -1.71
C GLU A 655 -4.86 19.75 -1.98
N GLU A 656 -5.18 18.82 -1.06
CA GLU A 656 -6.55 18.80 -0.51
C GLU A 656 -6.58 19.68 0.74
N ASP A 657 -7.48 20.66 0.72
CA ASP A 657 -7.85 21.63 1.75
C ASP A 657 -6.72 22.49 2.34
N GLY A 658 -6.70 23.75 1.88
CA GLY A 658 -5.95 24.82 2.51
C GLY A 658 -6.36 25.03 3.98
N SER A 659 -5.58 24.44 4.89
CA SER A 659 -5.14 25.11 6.10
C SER A 659 -3.63 25.40 5.97
N ALA A 660 -3.25 26.24 5.02
CA ALA A 660 -1.92 26.83 5.00
C ALA A 660 -1.82 27.84 6.15
N THR A 661 -0.99 27.50 7.14
CA THR A 661 -0.47 28.41 8.15
C THR A 661 0.30 29.54 7.45
N ALA A 662 -0.35 30.70 7.30
CA ALA A 662 0.33 31.95 7.01
C ALA A 662 1.13 32.38 8.25
N GLU A 663 2.43 32.58 8.10
CA GLU A 663 3.23 33.36 9.05
C GLU A 663 2.72 34.81 9.00
N GLN A 664 1.89 35.18 9.98
CA GLN A 664 1.68 36.58 10.31
C GLN A 664 2.75 37.03 11.30
N GLY A 665 3.31 38.20 11.02
CA GLY A 665 4.22 38.90 11.90
C GLY A 665 3.66 39.08 13.32
N SER A 666 4.59 39.12 14.25
CA SER A 666 4.37 39.34 15.68
C SER A 666 3.44 40.53 15.99
N ALA A 667 2.25 40.21 16.50
CA ALA A 667 1.44 41.01 17.42
C ALA A 667 0.48 40.06 18.19
N PRO A 668 0.09 40.38 19.43
CA PRO A 668 -0.01 39.42 20.53
C PRO A 668 -1.18 38.44 20.43
N GLU A 669 -0.89 37.22 20.88
CA GLU A 669 -1.79 36.06 20.97
C GLU A 669 -3.20 36.41 21.49
N THR A 670 -4.22 36.04 20.72
CA THR A 670 -5.53 35.63 21.27
C THR A 670 -5.91 34.31 20.61
N SER A 671 -5.64 33.22 21.33
CA SER A 671 -5.90 31.84 20.92
C SER A 671 -7.40 31.52 20.89
N ALA A 672 -7.83 30.75 19.89
CA ALA A 672 -9.12 30.08 19.92
C ALA A 672 -9.09 28.90 20.93
N PRO A 673 -10.12 28.65 21.77
CA PRO A 673 -9.97 27.78 22.95
C PRO A 673 -10.20 26.27 22.68
N GLY A 674 -9.15 25.47 22.92
CA GLY A 674 -9.14 23.99 22.94
C GLY A 674 -9.62 23.37 24.27
N PRO A 675 -9.58 22.02 24.44
CA PRO A 675 -9.96 21.32 25.67
C PRO A 675 -9.07 21.71 26.88
N ALA A 676 -9.53 21.40 28.11
CA ALA A 676 -8.92 21.88 29.37
C ALA A 676 -7.39 21.75 29.38
N ALA A 677 -6.68 22.88 29.52
CA ALA A 677 -5.22 22.88 29.49
C ALA A 677 -4.66 22.19 30.76
N ALA A 678 -3.49 21.54 30.67
CA ALA A 678 -2.83 20.99 31.86
C ALA A 678 -2.61 22.05 32.95
N THR A 679 -2.49 23.32 32.56
CA THR A 679 -2.42 24.49 33.45
C THR A 679 -3.64 24.62 34.36
N ASP A 680 -4.85 24.44 33.82
CA ASP A 680 -6.10 24.54 34.59
C ASP A 680 -6.21 23.38 35.58
N THR A 681 -5.75 22.21 35.17
CA THR A 681 -5.74 20.99 35.99
C THR A 681 -4.76 21.12 37.16
N ILE A 682 -3.54 21.61 36.91
CA ILE A 682 -2.52 21.87 37.93
C ILE A 682 -3.01 22.95 38.92
N ARG A 683 -3.60 24.04 38.41
CA ARG A 683 -4.16 25.11 39.26
C ARG A 683 -5.37 24.64 40.08
N ALA A 684 -6.25 23.82 39.53
CA ALA A 684 -7.38 23.25 40.24
C ALA A 684 -6.96 22.32 41.39
N ILE A 685 -5.81 21.65 41.28
CA ILE A 685 -5.24 20.82 42.36
C ILE A 685 -4.55 21.71 43.42
N LEU A 686 -3.81 22.74 43.00
CA LEU A 686 -3.05 23.61 43.90
C LEU A 686 -3.94 24.60 44.69
N ALA A 687 -4.95 25.18 44.06
CA ALA A 687 -5.78 26.26 44.64
C ALA A 687 -6.46 25.88 45.96
N PRO A 688 -7.15 24.71 46.08
CA PRO A 688 -7.79 24.31 47.33
C PRO A 688 -6.78 24.08 48.47
N LYS A 689 -5.60 23.50 48.17
CA LYS A 689 -4.57 23.16 49.15
C LYS A 689 -3.78 24.38 49.63
N LEU A 690 -3.56 25.35 48.74
CA LEU A 690 -2.92 26.64 49.06
C LEU A 690 -3.91 27.69 49.61
N LYS A 691 -5.21 27.39 49.62
CA LYS A 691 -6.31 28.32 50.01
C LYS A 691 -6.26 29.65 49.25
N LYS A 692 -5.98 29.60 47.96
CA LYS A 692 -5.92 30.77 47.07
C LYS A 692 -6.85 30.59 45.86
N PRO A 693 -7.45 31.65 45.33
CA PRO A 693 -8.17 31.60 44.05
C PRO A 693 -7.26 31.12 42.90
N ILE A 694 -7.83 30.47 41.87
CA ILE A 694 -7.09 30.01 40.67
C ILE A 694 -6.28 31.15 40.03
N ALA A 695 -6.85 32.37 39.99
CA ALA A 695 -6.23 33.54 39.39
C ALA A 695 -4.97 34.02 40.14
N ASP A 696 -4.88 33.73 41.45
CA ASP A 696 -3.78 34.19 42.33
C ASP A 696 -2.63 33.19 42.42
N ILE A 697 -2.64 32.11 41.62
CA ILE A 697 -1.53 31.17 41.49
C ILE A 697 -0.60 31.62 40.36
N PRO A 698 0.60 32.15 40.69
CA PRO A 698 1.53 32.65 39.68
C PRO A 698 2.16 31.48 38.91
N LEU A 699 2.13 31.55 37.58
CA LEU A 699 2.71 30.52 36.70
C LEU A 699 4.24 30.52 36.69
N SER A 700 4.84 31.64 37.09
CA SER A 700 6.29 31.87 37.10
C SER A 700 7.01 31.30 38.33
N LYS A 701 6.29 30.78 39.34
CA LYS A 701 6.89 30.22 40.56
C LYS A 701 6.81 28.70 40.59
N ALA A 702 7.80 28.07 41.23
CA ALA A 702 7.80 26.63 41.44
C ALA A 702 6.90 26.23 42.63
N ILE A 703 6.49 24.96 42.68
CA ILE A 703 5.68 24.43 43.80
C ILE A 703 6.42 24.59 45.12
N LYS A 704 7.74 24.35 45.13
CA LYS A 704 8.62 24.55 46.30
C LYS A 704 8.54 25.96 46.88
N ASP A 705 8.51 26.98 46.02
CA ASP A 705 8.47 28.39 46.44
C ASP A 705 7.08 28.79 46.96
N MET A 706 6.02 28.23 46.39
CA MET A 706 4.64 28.54 46.80
C MET A 706 4.26 27.92 48.14
N VAL A 707 4.87 26.79 48.50
CA VAL A 707 4.64 26.07 49.76
C VAL A 707 5.48 26.64 50.90
N GLY A 708 6.45 27.52 50.60
CA GLY A 708 7.23 28.26 51.61
C GLY A 708 8.05 27.35 52.53
N GLY A 709 8.62 26.27 51.99
CA GLY A 709 9.48 25.34 52.74
C GLY A 709 8.75 24.28 53.58
N LYS A 710 7.41 24.19 53.51
CA LYS A 710 6.64 23.12 54.19
C LYS A 710 6.72 21.80 53.40
N SER A 711 7.76 21.01 53.64
CA SER A 711 8.04 19.76 52.92
C SER A 711 6.87 18.75 52.92
N THR A 712 6.04 18.70 53.97
CA THR A 712 4.86 17.83 54.01
C THR A 712 3.79 18.20 52.99
N LEU A 713 3.45 19.49 52.87
CA LEU A 713 2.47 19.98 51.90
C LEU A 713 3.02 19.87 50.46
N GLN A 714 4.33 20.03 50.29
CA GLN A 714 5.00 19.86 49.00
C GLN A 714 4.89 18.41 48.51
N ASN A 715 5.22 17.43 49.36
CA ASN A 715 5.16 16.01 48.98
C ASN A 715 3.73 15.53 48.73
N GLU A 716 2.75 16.07 49.46
CA GLU A 716 1.33 15.79 49.22
C GLU A 716 0.88 16.29 47.84
N LEU A 717 1.24 17.53 47.47
CA LEU A 717 0.93 18.10 46.17
C LEU A 717 1.62 17.37 45.01
N ILE A 718 2.87 16.94 45.20
CA ILE A 718 3.60 16.12 44.23
C ILE A 718 2.90 14.76 44.04
N GLY A 719 2.47 14.12 45.14
CA GLY A 719 1.71 12.88 45.09
C GLY A 719 0.38 13.01 44.36
N ASP A 720 -0.38 14.08 44.63
CA ASP A 720 -1.65 14.37 43.96
C ASP A 720 -1.46 14.60 42.45
N LEU A 721 -0.39 15.30 42.06
CA LEU A 721 -0.04 15.52 40.64
C LEU A 721 0.46 14.23 39.96
N GLN A 722 1.18 13.35 40.64
CA GLN A 722 1.55 12.03 40.12
C GLN A 722 0.33 11.14 39.88
N LEU A 723 -0.67 11.19 40.76
CA LEU A 723 -1.93 10.46 40.58
C LEU A 723 -2.75 10.99 39.40
N GLU A 724 -2.60 12.28 39.07
CA GLU A 724 -3.30 12.92 37.97
C GLU A 724 -2.63 12.68 36.60
N PHE A 725 -1.31 12.88 36.52
CA PHE A 725 -0.54 12.83 35.26
C PHE A 725 0.25 11.52 35.06
N GLY A 726 0.20 10.60 36.02
CA GLY A 726 0.89 9.30 36.00
C GLY A 726 2.36 9.36 36.39
N SER A 727 3.13 10.27 35.78
CA SER A 727 4.54 10.50 36.12
C SER A 727 4.89 11.98 36.03
N LEU A 728 5.68 12.48 36.99
CA LEU A 728 6.23 13.83 36.95
C LEU A 728 7.68 13.82 36.43
N PRO A 729 8.12 14.87 35.72
CA PRO A 729 9.53 15.05 35.34
C PRO A 729 10.46 15.10 36.56
N GLU A 730 11.72 14.71 36.39
CA GLU A 730 12.74 14.80 37.45
C GLU A 730 12.88 16.25 37.94
N ARG A 731 12.80 16.47 39.27
CA ARG A 731 12.77 17.79 39.94
C ARG A 731 11.61 18.70 39.53
N GLY A 732 10.46 18.12 39.14
CA GLY A 732 9.26 18.88 38.76
C GLY A 732 8.74 19.87 39.80
N GLU A 733 9.05 19.67 41.08
CA GLU A 733 8.69 20.54 42.19
C GLU A 733 9.52 21.84 42.27
N GLU A 734 10.67 21.88 41.60
CA GLU A 734 11.58 23.04 41.52
C GLU A 734 11.45 23.82 40.21
N MET A 735 10.70 23.28 39.25
CA MET A 735 10.42 23.96 37.99
C MET A 735 9.26 24.97 38.15
N PRO A 736 9.34 26.15 37.49
CA PRO A 736 8.20 27.04 37.36
C PRO A 736 6.99 26.31 36.74
N LEU A 737 5.77 26.62 37.19
CA LEU A 737 4.56 25.96 36.67
C LEU A 737 4.39 26.10 35.15
N GLU A 738 4.94 27.16 34.56
CA GLU A 738 4.95 27.39 33.11
C GLU A 738 5.84 26.40 32.32
N GLU A 739 6.94 25.95 32.91
CA GLU A 739 7.83 24.95 32.31
C GLU A 739 7.35 23.52 32.66
N LEU A 740 6.80 23.36 33.86
CA LEU A 740 6.15 22.11 34.25
C LEU A 740 4.94 21.79 33.35
N ARG A 741 4.11 22.79 32.98
CA ARG A 741 2.97 22.58 32.08
C ARG A 741 3.38 22.17 30.67
N SER A 742 4.46 22.73 30.11
CA SER A 742 4.87 22.43 28.73
C SER A 742 5.35 20.99 28.62
N THR A 743 6.06 20.53 29.65
CA THR A 743 6.54 19.15 29.77
C THR A 743 5.42 18.16 30.03
N LEU A 744 4.38 18.53 30.80
CA LEU A 744 3.23 17.65 31.07
C LEU A 744 2.18 17.64 29.95
N ASN A 745 2.14 18.66 29.09
CA ASN A 745 1.23 18.69 27.94
C ASN A 745 1.58 17.64 26.88
N SER A 746 2.83 17.18 26.79
CA SER A 746 3.22 16.08 25.91
C SER A 746 2.74 14.74 26.48
N GLY A 747 1.46 14.42 26.28
CA GLY A 747 0.82 13.18 26.74
C GLY A 747 -0.47 13.36 27.54
N TYR A 748 -0.88 14.60 27.85
CA TYR A 748 -2.14 14.86 28.55
C TYR A 748 -3.31 14.87 27.57
N SER A 749 -4.29 13.98 27.80
CA SER A 749 -5.46 13.81 26.93
C SER A 749 -6.53 14.90 27.08
N GLY A 750 -6.36 15.83 28.03
CA GLY A 750 -7.36 16.86 28.35
C GLY A 750 -8.58 16.34 29.12
N ALA A 751 -8.54 15.08 29.58
CA ALA A 751 -9.57 14.45 30.40
C ALA A 751 -9.16 14.40 31.88
N LEU A 752 -10.15 14.35 32.78
CA LEU A 752 -9.91 14.25 34.23
C LEU A 752 -9.11 12.98 34.58
N GLY A 753 -8.00 13.13 35.30
CA GLY A 753 -7.23 12.03 35.86
C GLY A 753 -7.87 11.42 37.11
N LYS A 754 -7.16 10.47 37.76
CA LYS A 754 -7.71 9.71 38.89
C LYS A 754 -8.01 10.59 40.10
N HIS A 755 -7.15 11.58 40.38
CA HIS A 755 -7.29 12.45 41.54
C HIS A 755 -8.45 13.43 41.34
N THR A 756 -8.47 14.18 40.23
CA THR A 756 -9.55 15.14 39.95
C THR A 756 -10.90 14.46 39.77
N THR A 757 -10.97 13.29 39.13
CA THR A 757 -12.21 12.50 39.03
C THR A 757 -12.77 12.15 40.42
N GLY A 758 -11.91 11.81 41.37
CA GLY A 758 -12.28 11.55 42.76
C GLY A 758 -12.81 12.80 43.49
N LEU A 759 -12.16 13.96 43.27
CA LEU A 759 -12.61 15.25 43.82
C LEU A 759 -14.00 15.64 43.28
N VAL A 760 -14.19 15.57 41.95
CA VAL A 760 -15.46 15.97 41.31
C VAL A 760 -16.58 15.04 41.78
N SER A 761 -16.31 13.74 41.89
CA SER A 761 -17.28 12.77 42.42
C SER A 761 -17.70 13.09 43.87
N ARG A 762 -16.77 13.59 44.69
CA ARG A 762 -17.07 14.04 46.06
C ARG A 762 -17.96 15.27 46.08
N VAL A 763 -17.69 16.26 45.24
CA VAL A 763 -18.50 17.49 45.14
C VAL A 763 -19.91 17.14 44.65
N VAL A 764 -20.02 16.34 43.59
CA VAL A 764 -21.30 15.90 43.04
C VAL A 764 -22.09 15.07 44.07
N GLY A 765 -21.45 14.12 44.77
CA GLY A 765 -22.12 13.30 45.77
C GLY A 765 -22.50 14.04 47.06
N GLY A 766 -21.67 14.99 47.50
CA GLY A 766 -21.81 15.68 48.79
C GLY A 766 -22.59 16.98 48.75
N LYS A 767 -22.55 17.71 47.63
CA LYS A 767 -23.09 19.08 47.51
C LYS A 767 -24.32 19.19 46.61
N LEU A 768 -24.58 18.22 45.73
CA LEU A 768 -25.75 18.23 44.85
C LEU A 768 -26.93 17.42 45.45
N PRO A 769 -28.17 17.71 45.02
CA PRO A 769 -29.35 16.99 45.49
C PRO A 769 -29.33 15.50 45.09
N GLY A 770 -29.93 14.66 45.93
CA GLY A 770 -30.03 13.22 45.67
C GLY A 770 -30.83 12.95 44.38
N GLY A 771 -30.17 12.37 43.38
CA GLY A 771 -30.74 12.14 42.03
C GLY A 771 -29.98 12.87 40.92
N PHE A 772 -29.25 13.95 41.23
CA PHE A 772 -28.46 14.69 40.25
C PHE A 772 -27.01 14.19 40.20
N ASN A 773 -26.82 13.01 39.59
CA ASN A 773 -25.54 12.32 39.50
C ASN A 773 -24.64 12.86 38.37
N MET A 774 -23.42 12.32 38.24
CA MET A 774 -22.46 12.75 37.21
C MET A 774 -23.00 12.66 35.78
N CYS A 775 -23.85 11.67 35.51
CA CYS A 775 -24.49 11.51 34.21
C CYS A 775 -25.50 12.65 33.95
N ALA A 776 -26.28 13.05 34.96
CA ALA A 776 -27.18 14.20 34.88
C ALA A 776 -26.43 15.53 34.72
N VAL A 777 -25.29 15.70 35.39
CA VAL A 777 -24.41 16.87 35.24
C VAL A 777 -23.85 16.97 33.81
N LYS A 778 -23.25 15.88 33.30
CA LYS A 778 -22.72 15.85 31.92
C LYS A 778 -23.82 16.00 30.87
N ALA A 779 -24.99 15.41 31.10
CA ALA A 779 -26.14 15.56 30.22
C ALA A 779 -26.69 16.99 30.21
N HIS A 780 -26.74 17.69 31.33
CA HIS A 780 -27.13 19.11 31.38
C HIS A 780 -26.13 20.00 30.63
N LEU A 781 -24.83 19.85 30.90
CA LEU A 781 -23.77 20.62 30.23
C LEU A 781 -23.72 20.37 28.71
N SER A 782 -23.93 19.13 28.29
CA SER A 782 -24.02 18.77 26.87
C SER A 782 -25.32 19.28 26.23
N LYS A 783 -26.47 19.13 26.88
CA LYS A 783 -27.78 19.49 26.31
C LYS A 783 -28.03 21.00 26.29
N ALA A 784 -27.75 21.69 27.39
CA ALA A 784 -28.00 23.14 27.52
C ALA A 784 -26.89 23.96 26.85
N TRP A 785 -25.63 23.56 26.99
CA TRP A 785 -24.49 24.37 26.54
C TRP A 785 -23.71 23.76 25.37
N GLY A 786 -23.97 22.51 24.98
CA GLY A 786 -23.30 21.85 23.84
C GLY A 786 -21.80 21.63 24.05
N LEU A 787 -21.38 21.56 25.31
CA LEU A 787 -19.99 21.35 25.65
C LEU A 787 -19.61 19.90 25.31
N GLY A 788 -18.59 19.71 24.48
CA GLY A 788 -17.99 18.41 24.22
C GLY A 788 -17.36 17.81 25.48
N SER A 789 -16.97 16.53 25.44
CA SER A 789 -16.41 15.81 26.59
C SER A 789 -15.23 16.54 27.24
N GLY A 790 -14.27 17.04 26.45
CA GLY A 790 -13.10 17.77 26.97
C GLY A 790 -13.39 19.16 27.57
N ARG A 791 -14.44 19.86 27.11
CA ARG A 791 -14.85 21.16 27.71
C ARG A 791 -15.70 20.95 28.95
N THR A 792 -16.49 19.89 28.97
CA THR A 792 -17.27 19.48 30.14
C THR A 792 -16.34 19.21 31.32
N ASP A 793 -15.23 18.52 31.07
CA ASP A 793 -14.23 18.25 32.10
C ASP A 793 -13.51 19.53 32.59
N GLY A 794 -13.26 20.50 31.70
CA GLY A 794 -12.76 21.83 32.07
C GLY A 794 -13.70 22.64 32.98
N VAL A 795 -15.00 22.62 32.68
CA VAL A 795 -16.03 23.25 33.55
C VAL A 795 -16.06 22.56 34.92
N LEU A 796 -15.92 21.24 34.96
CA LEU A 796 -15.88 20.48 36.22
C LEU A 796 -14.63 20.78 37.06
N LEU A 797 -13.49 21.08 36.43
CA LEU A 797 -12.29 21.54 37.14
C LEU A 797 -12.50 22.91 37.79
N VAL A 798 -13.16 23.86 37.10
CA VAL A 798 -13.52 25.15 37.69
C VAL A 798 -14.53 24.97 38.83
N ALA A 799 -15.46 24.04 38.69
CA ALA A 799 -16.46 23.72 39.71
C ALA A 799 -15.84 23.29 41.06
N LEU A 800 -14.68 22.62 41.04
CA LEU A 800 -13.94 22.25 42.26
C LEU A 800 -13.46 23.46 43.08
N THR A 801 -13.36 24.63 42.45
CA THR A 801 -12.85 25.84 43.12
C THR A 801 -13.96 26.77 43.61
N GLN A 802 -15.19 26.53 43.17
CA GLN A 802 -16.39 27.29 43.54
C GLN A 802 -17.47 26.36 44.11
N GLU A 803 -17.06 25.52 45.06
CA GLU A 803 -17.98 24.59 45.72
C GLU A 803 -19.08 25.33 46.50
N PRO A 804 -20.35 24.86 46.45
CA PRO A 804 -21.42 25.42 47.25
C PRO A 804 -21.13 25.28 48.76
N VAL A 805 -21.26 26.40 49.50
CA VAL A 805 -21.03 26.43 50.95
C VAL A 805 -21.98 25.47 51.68
N LYS A 806 -23.25 25.42 51.24
CA LYS A 806 -24.27 24.47 51.72
C LYS A 806 -24.70 23.54 50.58
N ARG A 807 -25.22 22.37 50.93
CA ARG A 807 -25.75 21.40 49.96
C ARG A 807 -26.97 21.99 49.24
N LEU A 808 -26.99 21.90 47.91
CA LEU A 808 -28.11 22.34 47.08
C LEU A 808 -29.28 21.36 47.25
N THR A 809 -30.48 21.90 47.43
CA THR A 809 -31.66 21.12 47.83
C THR A 809 -32.53 20.70 46.66
N SER A 810 -32.44 21.38 45.52
CA SER A 810 -33.29 21.13 44.35
C SER A 810 -32.49 21.07 43.04
N GLU A 811 -33.01 20.32 42.06
CA GLU A 811 -32.39 20.20 40.73
C GLU A 811 -32.28 21.54 39.97
N PRO A 812 -33.26 22.47 40.03
CA PRO A 812 -33.12 23.79 39.41
C PRO A 812 -31.98 24.63 40.01
N GLU A 813 -31.78 24.58 41.33
CA GLU A 813 -30.65 25.25 41.98
C GLU A 813 -29.30 24.66 41.55
N ALA A 814 -29.23 23.33 41.38
CA ALA A 814 -28.03 22.65 40.87
C ALA A 814 -27.70 23.06 39.42
N LYS A 815 -28.72 23.21 38.57
CA LYS A 815 -28.55 23.69 37.19
C LYS A 815 -28.11 25.15 37.14
N ALA A 816 -28.75 26.03 37.92
CA ALA A 816 -28.38 27.45 37.98
C ALA A 816 -26.94 27.64 38.49
N TRP A 817 -26.51 26.85 39.47
CA TRP A 817 -25.12 26.85 39.91
C TRP A 817 -24.18 26.39 38.79
N LEU A 818 -24.46 25.26 38.12
CA LEU A 818 -23.63 24.81 36.98
C LEU A 818 -23.56 25.83 35.85
N ASP A 819 -24.66 26.49 35.53
CA ASP A 819 -24.71 27.53 34.50
C ASP A 819 -23.83 28.73 34.89
N SER A 820 -23.77 29.08 36.18
CA SER A 820 -22.84 30.10 36.69
C SER A 820 -21.36 29.67 36.57
N ILE A 821 -21.05 28.39 36.74
CA ILE A 821 -19.70 27.85 36.53
C ILE A 821 -19.33 27.85 35.04
N VAL A 822 -20.28 27.56 34.14
CA VAL A 822 -20.07 27.67 32.69
C VAL A 822 -19.76 29.10 32.30
N ALA A 823 -20.46 30.09 32.87
CA ALA A 823 -20.16 31.50 32.67
C ALA A 823 -18.73 31.84 33.14
N ALA A 824 -18.34 31.43 34.35
CA ALA A 824 -16.99 31.65 34.87
C ALA A 824 -15.91 30.98 34.00
N TYR A 825 -16.14 29.74 33.56
CA TYR A 825 -15.24 29.02 32.65
C TYR A 825 -15.11 29.72 31.28
N SER A 826 -16.21 30.27 30.75
CA SER A 826 -16.22 30.99 29.49
C SER A 826 -15.42 32.31 29.57
N THR A 827 -15.51 33.03 30.70
CA THR A 827 -14.70 34.25 30.93
C THR A 827 -13.22 33.91 31.11
N LEU A 828 -12.89 32.85 31.85
CA LEU A 828 -11.51 32.40 32.06
C LEU A 828 -10.81 31.98 30.74
N ASN A 829 -11.57 31.46 29.78
CA ASN A 829 -11.06 30.93 28.51
C ASN A 829 -11.40 31.81 27.30
N ASN A 830 -11.87 33.04 27.49
CA ASN A 830 -12.30 33.97 26.43
C ASN A 830 -13.29 33.37 25.40
N ILE A 831 -14.23 32.53 25.83
CA ILE A 831 -15.26 31.92 24.97
C ILE A 831 -16.52 32.81 24.99
N ASN A 832 -16.86 33.44 23.86
CA ASN A 832 -18.01 34.36 23.79
C ASN A 832 -19.36 33.65 23.53
N LEU A 833 -19.81 32.84 24.49
CA LEU A 833 -21.04 32.03 24.37
C LEU A 833 -22.33 32.85 24.33
N GLN A 834 -22.35 34.06 24.92
CA GLN A 834 -23.52 34.93 24.94
C GLN A 834 -23.85 35.53 23.57
N GLN A 835 -22.81 35.81 22.76
CA GLN A 835 -22.98 36.37 21.42
C GLN A 835 -23.58 35.33 20.47
N ILE A 836 -23.16 34.06 20.58
CA ILE A 836 -23.69 32.93 19.79
C ILE A 836 -25.17 32.69 20.11
N GLN A 837 -25.56 32.68 21.39
CA GLN A 837 -26.97 32.52 21.78
C GLN A 837 -27.86 33.69 21.32
N THR A 838 -27.30 34.89 21.23
CA THR A 838 -28.02 36.07 20.72
C THR A 838 -28.19 36.00 19.21
N LEU A 839 -27.17 35.51 18.50
CA LEU A 839 -27.21 35.27 17.05
C LEU A 839 -28.16 34.12 16.68
N GLU A 840 -28.17 33.02 17.44
CA GLU A 840 -29.11 31.90 17.25
C GLU A 840 -30.58 32.36 17.36
N ARG A 841 -30.90 33.22 18.35
CA ARG A 841 -32.25 33.80 18.49
C ARG A 841 -32.58 34.81 17.40
N TYR A 842 -31.57 35.47 16.83
CA TYR A 842 -31.77 36.47 15.78
C TYR A 842 -31.94 35.81 14.39
N LEU A 843 -31.26 34.70 14.14
CA LEU A 843 -31.26 33.97 12.86
C LEU A 843 -32.30 32.85 12.79
N ASP A 844 -32.92 32.47 13.92
CA ASP A 844 -33.91 31.38 14.02
C ASP A 844 -33.43 30.02 13.45
N GLU A 845 -32.11 29.80 13.46
CA GLU A 845 -31.44 28.57 13.01
C GLU A 845 -30.64 27.92 14.14
N ASP A 846 -30.87 26.61 14.39
CA ASP A 846 -30.09 25.80 15.34
C ASP A 846 -28.88 25.17 14.62
N HIS A 847 -27.70 25.73 14.85
CA HIS A 847 -26.42 25.26 14.30
C HIS A 847 -26.05 23.81 14.70
N ARG A 848 -26.77 23.19 15.65
CA ARG A 848 -26.48 21.83 16.15
C ARG A 848 -27.30 20.72 15.48
N THR A 849 -28.22 21.07 14.59
CA THR A 849 -29.04 20.11 13.84
C THR A 849 -28.19 19.10 13.06
N SER A 850 -27.19 19.58 12.32
CA SER A 850 -26.27 18.76 11.52
C SER A 850 -25.39 17.84 12.37
N ALA A 851 -24.90 18.31 13.52
CA ALA A 851 -24.06 17.52 14.42
C ALA A 851 -24.85 16.36 15.07
N ARG A 852 -26.10 16.62 15.50
CA ARG A 852 -26.98 15.57 16.05
C ARG A 852 -27.34 14.52 15.01
N ALA A 853 -27.55 14.93 13.76
CA ALA A 853 -27.79 13.99 12.66
C ALA A 853 -26.56 13.09 12.41
N ALA A 854 -25.35 13.66 12.43
CA ALA A 854 -24.11 12.91 12.26
C ALA A 854 -23.88 11.87 13.38
N ASP A 855 -24.16 12.23 14.64
CA ASP A 855 -24.01 11.30 15.76
C ASP A 855 -25.06 10.17 15.73
N SER A 856 -26.30 10.47 15.33
CA SER A 856 -27.33 9.44 15.09
C SER A 856 -26.88 8.45 14.01
N LEU A 857 -26.33 8.95 12.91
CA LEU A 857 -25.90 8.12 11.79
C LEU A 857 -24.71 7.23 12.14
N ARG A 858 -23.77 7.71 12.96
CA ARG A 858 -22.67 6.91 13.51
C ARG A 858 -23.18 5.77 14.40
N GLN A 859 -24.20 6.05 15.21
CA GLN A 859 -24.82 5.03 16.06
C GLN A 859 -25.48 3.94 15.21
N ASP A 860 -26.20 4.32 14.15
CA ASP A 860 -26.87 3.39 13.24
C ASP A 860 -25.86 2.52 12.47
N LEU A 861 -24.74 3.11 12.03
CA LEU A 861 -23.66 2.38 11.36
C LEU A 861 -23.01 1.35 12.28
N LYS A 862 -22.78 1.70 13.55
CA LYS A 862 -22.26 0.77 14.56
C LYS A 862 -23.23 -0.39 14.82
N ASN A 863 -24.54 -0.11 14.86
CA ASN A 863 -25.56 -1.15 15.04
C ASN A 863 -25.64 -2.09 13.82
N ALA A 864 -25.59 -1.54 12.61
CA ALA A 864 -25.59 -2.33 11.37
C ALA A 864 -24.34 -3.22 11.26
N GLN A 865 -23.17 -2.69 11.62
CA GLN A 865 -21.92 -3.46 11.63
C GLN A 865 -22.01 -4.63 12.62
N GLY A 866 -22.52 -4.40 13.82
CA GLY A 866 -22.72 -5.47 14.80
C GLY A 866 -23.68 -6.57 14.33
N GLN A 867 -24.72 -6.24 13.54
CA GLN A 867 -25.61 -7.22 12.94
C GLN A 867 -24.92 -8.05 11.85
N LEU A 868 -24.10 -7.41 11.01
CA LEU A 868 -23.31 -8.10 9.98
C LEU A 868 -22.29 -9.06 10.60
N ASP A 869 -21.60 -8.62 11.66
CA ASP A 869 -20.63 -9.44 12.37
C ASP A 869 -21.29 -10.66 13.04
N ALA A 870 -22.50 -10.49 13.59
CA ALA A 870 -23.28 -11.60 14.14
C ALA A 870 -23.67 -12.64 13.05
N ILE A 871 -24.16 -12.17 11.90
CA ILE A 871 -24.52 -13.05 10.77
C ILE A 871 -23.28 -13.77 10.22
N ALA A 872 -22.15 -13.07 10.12
CA ALA A 872 -20.88 -13.65 9.69
C ALA A 872 -20.37 -14.69 10.69
N SER A 873 -20.52 -14.46 12.00
CA SER A 873 -20.14 -15.42 13.04
C SER A 873 -21.02 -16.67 13.04
N GLU A 874 -22.32 -16.55 12.73
CA GLU A 874 -23.24 -17.69 12.75
C GLU A 874 -23.17 -18.54 11.46
N HIS A 875 -23.06 -17.90 10.30
CA HIS A 875 -23.19 -18.57 9.01
C HIS A 875 -21.91 -18.62 8.17
N GLY A 876 -20.89 -17.86 8.55
CA GLY A 876 -19.64 -17.73 7.82
C GLY A 876 -19.76 -16.87 6.55
N GLU A 877 -18.64 -16.27 6.13
CA GLU A 877 -18.61 -15.37 4.97
C GLU A 877 -18.95 -16.03 3.62
N VAL A 878 -18.73 -17.35 3.51
CA VAL A 878 -19.02 -18.10 2.28
C VAL A 878 -20.53 -18.17 2.05
N TYR A 879 -21.32 -18.31 3.12
CA TYR A 879 -22.76 -18.34 3.05
C TYR A 879 -23.33 -16.98 2.65
N THR A 880 -22.86 -15.90 3.28
CA THR A 880 -23.34 -14.53 3.00
C THR A 880 -23.05 -14.10 1.57
N LYS A 881 -21.87 -14.44 1.03
CA LYS A 881 -21.53 -14.22 -0.39
C LYS A 881 -22.30 -15.15 -1.34
N GLY A 882 -22.64 -16.35 -0.89
CA GLY A 882 -23.35 -17.37 -1.67
C GLY A 882 -24.83 -17.07 -1.91
N ILE A 883 -25.50 -16.38 -0.98
CA ILE A 883 -26.94 -16.05 -1.07
C ILE A 883 -27.24 -14.75 -1.82
N MET A 884 -26.22 -14.04 -2.30
CA MET A 884 -26.42 -12.79 -3.02
C MET A 884 -27.21 -13.03 -4.33
N PRO A 885 -28.20 -12.18 -4.65
CA PRO A 885 -28.97 -12.31 -5.88
C PRO A 885 -28.06 -12.07 -7.10
N ARG A 886 -27.93 -13.08 -7.96
CA ARG A 886 -27.14 -13.01 -9.21
C ARG A 886 -27.99 -12.72 -10.46
N PHE A 887 -29.31 -12.74 -10.31
CA PHE A 887 -30.23 -12.53 -11.42
C PHE A 887 -30.36 -11.04 -11.72
N GLU A 888 -29.93 -10.65 -12.91
CA GLU A 888 -30.19 -9.33 -13.47
C GLU A 888 -31.00 -9.50 -14.76
N PRO A 889 -32.18 -8.84 -14.90
CA PRO A 889 -33.00 -8.94 -16.11
C PRO A 889 -32.25 -8.58 -17.39
N ILE A 890 -31.28 -7.66 -17.29
CA ILE A 890 -30.47 -7.16 -18.41
C ILE A 890 -29.51 -8.23 -18.95
N LYS A 891 -29.16 -9.24 -18.13
CA LYS A 891 -28.32 -10.38 -18.55
C LYS A 891 -29.12 -11.47 -19.28
N ALA A 892 -30.43 -11.31 -19.45
CA ALA A 892 -31.25 -12.24 -20.23
C ALA A 892 -30.86 -12.17 -21.71
N ARG A 893 -30.46 -13.30 -22.28
CA ARG A 893 -30.17 -13.41 -23.71
C ARG A 893 -31.37 -14.01 -24.44
N HIS A 894 -31.82 -13.34 -25.49
CA HIS A 894 -32.86 -13.84 -26.39
C HIS A 894 -32.21 -14.39 -27.66
N PHE A 895 -32.38 -15.69 -27.91
CA PHE A 895 -31.88 -16.35 -29.12
C PHE A 895 -33.04 -16.57 -30.11
N SER A 896 -33.38 -15.55 -30.90
CA SER A 896 -34.48 -15.61 -31.88
C SER A 896 -34.01 -15.85 -33.33
N SER A 897 -32.70 -15.95 -33.59
CA SER A 897 -32.11 -16.04 -34.92
C SER A 897 -32.07 -17.46 -35.52
N TYR A 898 -32.99 -18.35 -35.16
CA TYR A 898 -32.98 -19.75 -35.61
C TYR A 898 -33.04 -19.91 -37.14
N TRP A 899 -33.70 -18.98 -37.84
CA TRP A 899 -33.82 -18.93 -39.30
C TRP A 899 -32.49 -18.62 -40.00
N ASN A 900 -31.56 -17.93 -39.32
CA ASN A 900 -30.26 -17.58 -39.90
C ASN A 900 -29.32 -18.79 -39.84
N TRP A 901 -29.34 -19.49 -38.70
CA TRP A 901 -28.59 -20.73 -38.51
C TRP A 901 -29.04 -21.83 -39.47
N SER A 902 -30.35 -21.97 -39.72
CA SER A 902 -30.84 -22.97 -40.69
C SER A 902 -30.41 -22.69 -42.13
N ARG A 903 -30.37 -21.41 -42.56
CA ARG A 903 -29.82 -21.02 -43.87
C ARG A 903 -28.33 -21.34 -44.00
N GLN A 904 -27.57 -21.00 -42.96
CA GLN A 904 -26.13 -21.31 -42.91
C GLN A 904 -25.90 -22.82 -43.01
N ASP A 905 -26.63 -23.62 -42.23
CA ASP A 905 -26.52 -25.09 -42.24
C ASP A 905 -26.88 -25.67 -43.62
N ALA A 906 -27.91 -25.15 -44.29
CA ALA A 906 -28.29 -25.58 -45.64
C ALA A 906 -27.23 -25.24 -46.70
N MET A 907 -26.59 -24.07 -46.59
CA MET A 907 -25.49 -23.69 -47.50
C MET A 907 -24.25 -24.55 -47.28
N ILE A 908 -23.89 -24.81 -46.03
CA ILE A 908 -22.78 -25.72 -45.70
C ILE A 908 -23.05 -27.11 -46.28
N ALA A 909 -24.27 -27.63 -46.15
CA ALA A 909 -24.65 -28.92 -46.72
C ALA A 909 -24.56 -28.92 -48.26
N TYR A 910 -25.03 -27.86 -48.92
CA TYR A 910 -24.96 -27.70 -50.37
C TYR A 910 -23.51 -27.68 -50.89
N TYR A 911 -22.64 -26.87 -50.28
CA TYR A 911 -21.22 -26.81 -50.67
C TYR A 911 -20.48 -28.11 -50.38
N ALA A 912 -20.77 -28.79 -49.27
CA ALA A 912 -20.15 -30.08 -48.95
C ALA A 912 -20.47 -31.17 -49.99
N ILE A 913 -21.66 -31.13 -50.60
CA ILE A 913 -22.02 -32.05 -51.70
C ILE A 913 -21.24 -31.68 -52.97
N ILE A 914 -21.17 -30.39 -53.34
CA ILE A 914 -20.45 -29.94 -54.54
C ILE A 914 -18.96 -30.29 -54.47
N HIS A 915 -18.33 -30.06 -53.32
CA HIS A 915 -16.91 -30.35 -53.10
C HIS A 915 -16.59 -31.84 -52.89
N GLY A 916 -17.60 -32.71 -52.90
CA GLY A 916 -17.41 -34.16 -52.77
C GLY A 916 -17.06 -34.64 -51.36
N GLU A 917 -17.26 -33.80 -50.34
CA GLU A 917 -17.10 -34.18 -48.93
C GLU A 917 -18.25 -35.07 -48.45
N LEU A 918 -19.43 -34.87 -49.03
CA LEU A 918 -20.66 -35.62 -48.74
C LEU A 918 -20.96 -36.63 -49.87
N THR A 919 -20.44 -37.86 -49.77
CA THR A 919 -20.63 -38.91 -50.78
C THR A 919 -21.57 -40.05 -50.36
N THR A 920 -21.85 -40.20 -49.05
CA THR A 920 -22.76 -41.22 -48.50
C THR A 920 -23.71 -40.63 -47.46
N VAL A 921 -24.92 -41.17 -47.35
CA VAL A 921 -25.90 -40.74 -46.33
C VAL A 921 -25.51 -41.34 -44.98
N ASP A 922 -24.72 -40.60 -44.20
CA ASP A 922 -24.41 -40.95 -42.81
C ASP A 922 -25.51 -40.45 -41.85
N ARG A 923 -25.53 -41.01 -40.64
CA ARG A 923 -26.44 -40.67 -39.55
C ARG A 923 -26.32 -39.20 -39.13
N GLU A 924 -25.12 -38.63 -39.25
CA GLU A 924 -24.87 -37.22 -38.95
C GLU A 924 -25.53 -36.29 -39.97
N ILE A 925 -25.49 -36.65 -41.25
CA ILE A 925 -26.12 -35.89 -42.34
C ILE A 925 -27.65 -35.96 -42.19
N THR A 926 -28.17 -37.14 -41.87
CA THR A 926 -29.60 -37.33 -41.58
C THR A 926 -30.06 -36.46 -40.40
N ALA A 927 -29.25 -36.36 -39.34
CA ALA A 927 -29.54 -35.49 -38.20
C ALA A 927 -29.51 -33.99 -38.56
N ARG A 928 -28.57 -33.57 -39.42
CA ARG A 928 -28.51 -32.21 -39.95
C ARG A 928 -29.71 -31.88 -40.83
N CYS A 929 -30.12 -32.78 -41.73
CA CYS A 929 -31.34 -32.63 -42.54
C CYS A 929 -32.60 -32.53 -41.66
N LEU A 930 -32.72 -33.35 -40.61
CA LEU A 930 -33.83 -33.26 -39.65
C LEU A 930 -33.86 -31.91 -38.91
N THR A 931 -32.69 -31.36 -38.60
CA THR A 931 -32.56 -30.04 -37.95
C THR A 931 -32.95 -28.90 -38.89
N ILE A 932 -32.50 -28.98 -40.15
CA ILE A 932 -32.87 -28.05 -41.22
C ILE A 932 -34.37 -28.06 -41.46
N MET A 933 -34.98 -29.23 -41.66
CA MET A 933 -36.43 -29.38 -41.89
C MET A 933 -37.26 -28.82 -40.72
N ASN A 934 -36.82 -29.06 -39.49
CA ASN A 934 -37.54 -28.60 -38.29
C ASN A 934 -37.44 -27.09 -38.04
N ARG A 935 -36.52 -26.39 -38.72
CA ARG A 935 -36.32 -24.93 -38.62
C ARG A 935 -36.54 -24.22 -39.97
N ALA A 936 -37.16 -24.92 -40.92
CA ALA A 936 -37.44 -24.39 -42.24
C ALA A 936 -38.49 -23.28 -42.16
N ASP A 937 -38.26 -22.23 -42.95
CA ASP A 937 -39.16 -21.09 -43.13
C ASP A 937 -39.31 -20.83 -44.64
N GLN A 938 -40.38 -20.16 -45.06
CA GLN A 938 -40.67 -19.95 -46.48
C GLN A 938 -39.52 -19.24 -47.19
N ALA A 939 -38.94 -18.21 -46.56
CA ALA A 939 -37.83 -17.46 -47.14
C ALA A 939 -36.54 -18.29 -47.26
N MET A 940 -36.37 -19.33 -46.44
CA MET A 940 -35.25 -20.29 -46.57
C MET A 940 -35.48 -21.25 -47.74
N VAL A 941 -36.72 -21.71 -47.94
CA VAL A 941 -37.07 -22.60 -49.06
C VAL A 941 -36.88 -21.88 -50.39
N ASP A 942 -37.35 -20.63 -50.49
CA ASP A 942 -37.17 -19.80 -51.68
C ASP A 942 -35.67 -19.56 -51.97
N TYR A 943 -34.89 -19.34 -50.91
CA TYR A 943 -33.45 -19.20 -50.97
C TYR A 943 -32.77 -20.49 -51.48
N MET A 944 -33.10 -21.66 -50.95
CA MET A 944 -32.54 -22.94 -51.43
C MET A 944 -32.92 -23.23 -52.88
N GLN A 945 -34.17 -22.97 -53.27
CA GLN A 945 -34.65 -23.19 -54.64
C GLN A 945 -33.87 -22.33 -55.65
N PHE A 946 -33.58 -21.07 -55.32
CA PHE A 946 -32.80 -20.16 -56.16
C PHE A 946 -31.39 -20.69 -56.51
N TYR A 947 -30.72 -21.40 -55.59
CA TYR A 947 -29.42 -22.00 -55.84
C TYR A 947 -29.55 -23.29 -56.65
N ILE A 948 -30.49 -24.17 -56.29
CA ILE A 948 -30.73 -25.44 -56.98
C ILE A 948 -31.13 -25.23 -58.45
N ASP A 949 -31.93 -24.20 -58.75
CA ASP A 949 -32.36 -23.89 -60.13
C ASP A 949 -31.18 -23.48 -61.02
N ARG A 950 -30.11 -22.90 -60.44
CA ARG A 950 -28.89 -22.48 -61.15
C ARG A 950 -27.80 -23.54 -61.22
N VAL A 951 -28.02 -24.72 -60.65
CA VAL A 951 -27.08 -25.83 -60.77
C VAL A 951 -27.20 -26.44 -62.17
N ASP A 952 -26.10 -26.41 -62.93
CA ASP A 952 -25.96 -27.11 -64.20
C ASP A 952 -25.54 -28.58 -63.94
N PRO A 953 -26.39 -29.58 -64.23
CA PRO A 953 -26.07 -30.99 -64.01
C PRO A 953 -24.92 -31.50 -64.88
N SER A 954 -24.59 -30.81 -65.99
CA SER A 954 -23.55 -31.24 -66.92
C SER A 954 -22.12 -30.99 -66.40
N MET A 955 -21.98 -30.24 -65.30
CA MET A 955 -20.69 -29.86 -64.69
C MET A 955 -20.03 -30.98 -63.85
N GLY A 956 -20.70 -32.11 -63.62
CA GLY A 956 -20.13 -33.29 -62.98
C GLY A 956 -21.11 -34.06 -62.07
N PRO A 957 -20.75 -35.28 -61.62
CA PRO A 957 -21.65 -36.14 -60.85
C PRO A 957 -22.07 -35.54 -59.49
N ASN A 958 -21.22 -34.73 -58.89
CA ASN A 958 -21.53 -34.03 -57.63
C ASN A 958 -22.59 -32.92 -57.83
N TYR A 959 -22.62 -32.27 -58.99
CA TYR A 959 -23.62 -31.25 -59.32
C TYR A 959 -24.98 -31.88 -59.61
N GLU A 960 -25.01 -33.03 -60.28
CA GLU A 960 -26.22 -33.85 -60.45
C GLU A 960 -26.77 -34.34 -59.10
N LEU A 961 -25.89 -34.80 -58.21
CA LEU A 961 -26.26 -35.21 -56.85
C LEU A 961 -26.78 -34.03 -56.02
N ALA A 962 -26.12 -32.86 -56.07
CA ALA A 962 -26.55 -31.65 -55.39
C ALA A 962 -27.95 -31.20 -55.86
N LYS A 963 -28.24 -31.29 -57.16
CA LYS A 963 -29.56 -30.94 -57.71
C LYS A 963 -30.65 -31.91 -57.26
N THR A 964 -30.38 -33.21 -57.31
CA THR A 964 -31.36 -34.25 -56.94
C THR A 964 -31.62 -34.27 -55.43
N PHE A 965 -30.57 -34.30 -54.62
CA PHE A 965 -30.68 -34.30 -53.15
C PHE A 965 -31.21 -32.97 -52.61
N GLY A 966 -30.75 -31.86 -53.18
CA GLY A 966 -31.22 -30.52 -52.81
C GLY A 966 -32.73 -30.35 -53.06
N GLN A 967 -33.24 -30.86 -54.20
CA GLN A 967 -34.68 -30.83 -54.47
C GLN A 967 -35.48 -31.70 -53.49
N GLN A 968 -35.00 -32.91 -53.17
CA GLN A 968 -35.62 -33.78 -52.17
C GLN A 968 -35.68 -33.15 -50.77
N LEU A 969 -34.61 -32.45 -50.37
CA LEU A 969 -34.57 -31.74 -49.09
C LEU A 969 -35.52 -30.54 -49.08
N ILE A 970 -35.64 -29.80 -50.18
CA ILE A 970 -36.60 -28.70 -50.34
C ILE A 970 -38.04 -29.21 -50.20
N ASP A 971 -38.39 -30.30 -50.87
CA ASP A 971 -39.74 -30.85 -50.83
C ASP A 971 -40.08 -31.35 -49.42
N SER A 972 -39.12 -32.01 -48.75
CA SER A 972 -39.27 -32.43 -47.35
C SER A 972 -39.40 -31.24 -46.38
N CYS A 973 -38.72 -30.12 -46.64
CA CYS A 973 -38.86 -28.89 -45.86
C CYS A 973 -40.26 -28.27 -46.05
N LYS A 974 -40.79 -28.23 -47.28
CA LYS A 974 -42.15 -27.74 -47.56
C LYS A 974 -43.22 -28.56 -46.83
N GLU A 975 -43.06 -29.87 -46.75
CA GLU A 975 -43.95 -30.75 -45.98
C GLU A 975 -43.83 -30.50 -44.46
N ALA A 976 -42.61 -30.32 -43.95
CA ALA A 976 -42.36 -30.11 -42.53
C ALA A 976 -42.85 -28.75 -41.99
N MET A 977 -42.97 -27.72 -42.85
CA MET A 977 -43.42 -26.37 -42.48
C MET A 977 -44.88 -26.30 -41.99
N VAL A 978 -45.68 -27.35 -42.21
CA VAL A 978 -47.08 -27.42 -41.74
C VAL A 978 -47.14 -27.58 -40.21
N GLU A 979 -46.10 -28.14 -39.58
CA GLU A 979 -46.02 -28.33 -38.13
C GLU A 979 -45.08 -27.29 -37.48
N SER A 980 -45.44 -26.79 -36.30
CA SER A 980 -44.56 -25.87 -35.55
C SER A 980 -43.24 -26.56 -35.17
N ALA A 981 -42.12 -25.86 -35.33
CA ALA A 981 -40.79 -26.33 -34.96
C ALA A 981 -40.73 -26.89 -33.53
N ARG A 982 -40.26 -28.14 -33.37
CA ARG A 982 -40.11 -28.80 -32.05
C ARG A 982 -38.71 -29.34 -31.88
N TYR A 983 -38.14 -29.27 -30.69
CA TYR A 983 -36.85 -29.91 -30.44
C TYR A 983 -36.95 -31.44 -30.67
N LYS A 984 -36.11 -31.98 -31.57
CA LYS A 984 -36.00 -33.41 -31.86
C LYS A 984 -34.59 -33.87 -31.46
N GLU A 985 -34.46 -34.49 -30.30
CA GLU A 985 -33.18 -35.04 -29.81
C GLU A 985 -32.79 -36.27 -30.62
N VAL A 986 -31.61 -36.24 -31.26
CA VAL A 986 -31.12 -37.34 -32.13
C VAL A 986 -30.05 -38.19 -31.43
N HIS A 987 -29.53 -37.74 -30.28
CA HIS A 987 -28.48 -38.42 -29.52
C HIS A 987 -29.04 -39.57 -28.65
N ALA A 988 -28.21 -40.60 -28.41
CA ALA A 988 -28.56 -41.71 -27.52
C ALA A 988 -28.43 -41.26 -26.05
N PRO A 989 -29.38 -41.63 -25.17
CA PRO A 989 -29.29 -41.27 -23.75
C PRO A 989 -28.03 -41.86 -23.11
N THR A 990 -27.22 -41.01 -22.46
CA THR A 990 -26.04 -41.43 -21.69
C THR A 990 -26.36 -41.53 -20.19
N ALA A 991 -25.49 -42.20 -19.46
CA ALA A 991 -25.48 -42.28 -18.02
C ALA A 991 -24.07 -41.99 -17.49
N PRO A 992 -23.98 -41.33 -16.32
CA PRO A 992 -22.72 -41.17 -15.63
C PRO A 992 -22.16 -42.54 -15.25
N HIS A 993 -20.94 -42.81 -15.67
CA HIS A 993 -20.14 -43.95 -15.26
C HIS A 993 -18.93 -43.44 -14.51
N THR A 994 -18.73 -43.93 -13.30
CA THR A 994 -17.64 -43.50 -12.43
C THR A 994 -16.86 -44.72 -11.99
N GLU A 995 -15.59 -44.76 -12.35
CA GLU A 995 -14.67 -45.82 -11.97
C GLU A 995 -13.60 -45.23 -11.04
N ILE A 996 -13.29 -45.93 -9.95
CA ILE A 996 -12.17 -45.55 -9.09
C ILE A 996 -10.96 -46.33 -9.58
N ASP A 997 -9.97 -45.62 -10.10
CA ASP A 997 -8.76 -46.25 -10.59
C ASP A 997 -7.99 -46.97 -9.46
N THR A 998 -7.04 -47.83 -9.82
CA THR A 998 -6.22 -48.57 -8.84
C THR A 998 -5.36 -47.69 -7.94
N ARG A 999 -5.31 -46.37 -8.19
CA ARG A 999 -4.63 -45.35 -7.39
C ARG A 999 -5.59 -44.53 -6.52
N GLY A 1000 -6.89 -44.83 -6.53
CA GLY A 1000 -7.92 -44.17 -5.72
C GLY A 1000 -8.50 -42.90 -6.35
N ASN A 1001 -8.21 -42.61 -7.63
CA ASN A 1001 -8.78 -41.46 -8.33
C ASN A 1001 -10.14 -41.82 -8.93
N ILE A 1002 -11.09 -40.90 -8.78
CA ILE A 1002 -12.43 -41.04 -9.32
C ILE A 1002 -12.43 -40.55 -10.78
N VAL A 1003 -12.55 -41.47 -11.74
CA VAL A 1003 -12.62 -41.18 -13.18
C VAL A 1003 -14.08 -41.21 -13.64
N TYR A 1004 -14.55 -40.07 -14.13
CA TYR A 1004 -15.92 -39.90 -14.63
C TYR A 1004 -15.97 -40.02 -16.17
N THR A 1005 -16.91 -40.79 -16.69
CA THR A 1005 -17.19 -40.93 -18.13
C THR A 1005 -18.69 -40.99 -18.39
N GLU A 1006 -19.16 -40.47 -19.53
CA GLU A 1006 -20.54 -40.61 -19.98
C GLU A 1006 -20.67 -41.86 -20.87
N ALA A 1007 -21.29 -42.93 -20.36
CA ALA A 1007 -21.49 -44.18 -21.10
C ALA A 1007 -22.93 -44.26 -21.63
N LYS A 1008 -23.15 -44.87 -22.80
CA LYS A 1008 -24.52 -45.06 -23.34
C LYS A 1008 -25.36 -45.94 -22.41
N ARG A 1009 -26.61 -45.54 -22.14
CA ARG A 1009 -27.55 -46.36 -21.36
C ARG A 1009 -27.92 -47.63 -22.11
N ILE A 1010 -27.65 -48.78 -21.50
CA ILE A 1010 -27.98 -50.09 -22.04
C ILE A 1010 -29.52 -50.26 -21.99
N GLY A 1011 -30.14 -50.57 -23.13
CA GLY A 1011 -31.60 -50.85 -23.21
C GLY A 1011 -32.51 -49.65 -23.50
N VAL A 1012 -32.00 -48.41 -23.46
CA VAL A 1012 -32.79 -47.20 -23.71
C VAL A 1012 -32.43 -46.59 -25.07
N ARG A 1013 -33.32 -46.73 -26.07
CA ARG A 1013 -33.11 -46.14 -27.42
C ARG A 1013 -33.58 -44.68 -27.56
N LYS A 1014 -34.53 -44.24 -26.73
CA LYS A 1014 -35.11 -42.88 -26.77
C LYS A 1014 -35.24 -42.32 -25.36
N LEU A 1015 -35.06 -41.00 -25.21
CA LEU A 1015 -35.20 -40.31 -23.93
C LEU A 1015 -36.61 -40.46 -23.33
N GLU A 1016 -37.64 -40.60 -24.16
CA GLU A 1016 -39.01 -40.92 -23.76
C GLU A 1016 -39.10 -42.24 -22.98
N ALA A 1017 -38.32 -43.25 -23.37
CA ALA A 1017 -38.26 -44.53 -22.68
C ALA A 1017 -37.52 -44.41 -21.34
N TYR A 1018 -36.50 -43.56 -21.26
CA TYR A 1018 -35.82 -43.23 -20.00
C TYR A 1018 -36.73 -42.49 -19.02
N VAL A 1019 -37.50 -41.50 -19.49
CA VAL A 1019 -38.48 -40.79 -18.65
C VAL A 1019 -39.54 -41.75 -18.12
N LYS A 1020 -40.00 -42.71 -18.94
CA LYS A 1020 -40.90 -43.78 -18.49
C LYS A 1020 -40.25 -44.68 -17.44
N GLU A 1021 -38.99 -45.07 -17.62
CA GLU A 1021 -38.24 -45.87 -16.64
C GLU A 1021 -38.08 -45.13 -15.29
N MET A 1022 -37.70 -43.85 -15.33
CA MET A 1022 -37.55 -43.00 -14.14
C MET A 1022 -38.87 -42.76 -13.41
N ALA A 1023 -39.98 -42.65 -14.15
CA ALA A 1023 -41.32 -42.48 -13.59
C ALA A 1023 -41.81 -43.74 -12.86
N VAL A 1024 -41.35 -44.93 -13.26
CA VAL A 1024 -41.76 -46.22 -12.68
C VAL A 1024 -41.07 -46.52 -11.34
N GLY A 1025 -39.94 -45.86 -11.02
CA GLY A 1025 -39.26 -45.96 -9.73
C GLY A 1025 -38.64 -47.34 -9.42
N THR A 1026 -37.95 -47.45 -8.29
CA THR A 1026 -37.35 -48.70 -7.79
C THR A 1026 -38.17 -49.32 -6.65
N ARG A 1027 -38.07 -50.66 -6.49
CA ARG A 1027 -38.64 -51.37 -5.32
C ARG A 1027 -37.79 -51.08 -4.07
N VAL A 1028 -38.43 -50.64 -2.99
CA VAL A 1028 -37.75 -50.36 -1.72
C VAL A 1028 -37.54 -51.68 -0.95
N GLY A 1029 -36.29 -51.99 -0.58
CA GLY A 1029 -35.96 -53.13 0.28
C GLY A 1029 -36.43 -52.95 1.74
N PRO A 1030 -36.43 -54.00 2.58
CA PRO A 1030 -37.02 -53.94 3.93
C PRO A 1030 -36.30 -52.92 4.83
N GLN A 1031 -37.04 -51.99 5.42
CA GLN A 1031 -36.54 -51.01 6.38
C GLN A 1031 -35.91 -51.70 7.60
N ILE A 1032 -34.64 -51.41 7.86
CA ILE A 1032 -33.92 -51.88 9.05
C ILE A 1032 -34.51 -51.17 10.27
N ASN A 1033 -35.01 -51.96 11.23
CA ASN A 1033 -35.53 -51.44 12.49
C ASN A 1033 -34.35 -50.96 13.38
N VAL A 1034 -34.12 -49.64 13.35
CA VAL A 1034 -33.00 -48.95 14.02
C VAL A 1034 -33.03 -49.16 15.55
N GLU A 1035 -34.20 -49.39 16.15
CA GLU A 1035 -34.32 -49.67 17.58
C GLU A 1035 -33.76 -51.06 17.93
N LYS A 1036 -34.02 -52.07 17.08
CA LYS A 1036 -33.50 -53.43 17.24
C LYS A 1036 -31.99 -53.49 17.00
N ALA A 1037 -31.46 -52.64 16.11
CA ALA A 1037 -30.02 -52.49 15.88
C ALA A 1037 -29.30 -51.90 17.10
N HIS A 1038 -29.86 -50.85 17.73
CA HIS A 1038 -29.34 -50.28 18.97
C HIS A 1038 -29.32 -51.32 20.10
N GLU A 1039 -30.38 -52.11 20.24
CA GLU A 1039 -30.49 -53.12 21.30
C GLU A 1039 -29.45 -54.25 21.15
N ASN A 1040 -29.19 -54.71 19.92
CA ASN A 1040 -28.21 -55.75 19.63
C ASN A 1040 -26.77 -55.28 19.83
N ILE A 1041 -26.44 -54.05 19.43
CA ILE A 1041 -25.11 -53.46 19.64
C ILE A 1041 -24.83 -53.25 21.14
N GLY A 1042 -25.85 -52.88 21.93
CA GLY A 1042 -25.74 -52.79 23.39
C GLY A 1042 -25.46 -54.14 24.06
N LYS A 1043 -26.12 -55.22 23.62
CA LYS A 1043 -25.88 -56.59 24.11
C LYS A 1043 -24.47 -57.08 23.80
N LEU A 1044 -23.95 -56.75 22.60
CA LEU A 1044 -22.60 -57.10 22.18
C LEU A 1044 -21.53 -56.44 23.06
N TRP A 1045 -21.72 -55.16 23.41
CA TRP A 1045 -20.82 -54.44 24.30
C TRP A 1045 -20.80 -55.01 25.73
N MET A 1046 -21.95 -55.42 26.27
CA MET A 1046 -22.03 -56.07 27.58
C MET A 1046 -21.26 -57.40 27.62
N LEU A 1047 -21.32 -58.20 26.56
CA LEU A 1047 -20.55 -59.44 26.41
C LEU A 1047 -19.04 -59.16 26.38
N ILE A 1048 -18.60 -58.24 25.53
CA ILE A 1048 -17.17 -57.89 25.36
C ILE A 1048 -16.57 -57.27 26.64
N LYS A 1049 -17.36 -56.48 27.38
CA LYS A 1049 -16.92 -55.84 28.63
C LYS A 1049 -16.60 -56.86 29.72
N ASN A 1050 -17.41 -57.92 29.81
CA ASN A 1050 -17.34 -58.95 30.85
C ASN A 1050 -16.34 -60.07 30.53
N GLU A 1051 -15.72 -60.08 29.35
CA GLU A 1051 -14.68 -61.05 28.98
C GLU A 1051 -13.39 -60.82 29.82
N PRO A 1052 -12.90 -61.83 30.57
CA PRO A 1052 -11.73 -61.67 31.45
C PRO A 1052 -10.38 -61.66 30.70
N SER A 1053 -10.33 -62.11 29.45
CA SER A 1053 -9.10 -62.33 28.68
C SER A 1053 -8.53 -61.09 27.95
N MET A 1054 -9.21 -59.95 28.01
CA MET A 1054 -8.88 -58.77 27.20
C MET A 1054 -8.14 -57.66 27.98
N SER A 1055 -7.07 -57.12 27.38
CA SER A 1055 -6.24 -56.05 27.97
C SER A 1055 -7.01 -54.74 28.19
N LYS A 1056 -6.62 -53.96 29.21
CA LYS A 1056 -7.26 -52.67 29.54
C LYS A 1056 -7.24 -51.66 28.39
N LEU A 1057 -6.18 -51.67 27.57
CA LEU A 1057 -6.03 -50.79 26.42
C LEU A 1057 -7.04 -51.14 25.31
N SER A 1058 -7.18 -52.44 25.02
CA SER A 1058 -8.13 -52.96 24.03
C SER A 1058 -9.58 -52.65 24.41
N LYS A 1059 -9.90 -52.72 25.71
CA LYS A 1059 -11.23 -52.34 26.23
C LYS A 1059 -11.53 -50.85 26.06
N ALA A 1060 -10.53 -49.98 26.12
CA ALA A 1060 -10.70 -48.54 25.91
C ALA A 1060 -10.95 -48.20 24.43
N THR A 1061 -10.22 -48.83 23.51
CA THR A 1061 -10.40 -48.64 22.05
C THR A 1061 -11.77 -49.12 21.58
N LEU A 1062 -12.22 -50.30 22.06
CA LEU A 1062 -13.56 -50.82 21.76
C LEU A 1062 -14.68 -49.92 22.32
N LYS A 1063 -14.46 -49.29 23.46
CA LYS A 1063 -15.42 -48.31 24.02
C LYS A 1063 -15.54 -47.07 23.11
N SER A 1064 -14.43 -46.60 22.54
CA SER A 1064 -14.44 -45.48 21.58
C SER A 1064 -15.26 -45.83 20.34
N LEU A 1065 -14.99 -46.98 19.73
CA LEU A 1065 -15.69 -47.46 18.53
C LEU A 1065 -17.18 -47.69 18.78
N TYR A 1066 -17.56 -48.24 19.94
CA TYR A 1066 -18.96 -48.36 20.34
C TYR A 1066 -19.64 -46.98 20.42
N THR A 1067 -18.97 -45.99 21.03
CA THR A 1067 -19.52 -44.65 21.21
C THR A 1067 -19.72 -43.95 19.86
N GLU A 1068 -18.83 -44.19 18.91
CA GLU A 1068 -18.89 -43.66 17.55
C GLU A 1068 -19.99 -44.34 16.72
N ALA A 1069 -20.15 -45.66 16.84
CA ALA A 1069 -21.22 -46.42 16.19
C ALA A 1069 -22.63 -46.07 16.71
N VAL A 1070 -22.77 -45.77 18.00
CA VAL A 1070 -24.05 -45.29 18.57
C VAL A 1070 -24.33 -43.85 18.11
N ARG A 1071 -23.29 -43.01 18.03
CA ARG A 1071 -23.44 -41.63 17.55
C ARG A 1071 -23.88 -41.57 16.08
N SER A 1072 -23.41 -42.49 15.23
CA SER A 1072 -23.80 -42.53 13.81
C SER A 1072 -25.23 -43.04 13.57
N LEU A 1073 -25.81 -43.80 14.50
CA LEU A 1073 -27.19 -44.29 14.41
C LEU A 1073 -28.27 -43.28 14.84
N GLY A 1074 -27.87 -42.15 15.44
CA GLY A 1074 -28.76 -41.02 15.81
C GLY A 1074 -29.67 -41.28 17.02
N SER A 1075 -29.96 -40.24 17.81
CA SER A 1075 -30.86 -40.35 18.99
C SER A 1075 -32.34 -40.38 18.60
N PRO A 1076 -33.20 -41.17 19.28
CA PRO A 1076 -34.64 -41.18 19.02
C PRO A 1076 -35.28 -39.86 19.48
N SER A 1077 -36.01 -39.19 18.59
CA SER A 1077 -36.71 -37.95 18.87
C SER A 1077 -38.13 -38.20 19.45
N PRO A 1078 -38.64 -37.37 20.37
CA PRO A 1078 -40.00 -37.52 20.90
C PRO A 1078 -41.06 -37.03 19.89
N ARG A 1079 -42.11 -37.82 19.66
CA ARG A 1079 -43.23 -37.47 18.77
C ARG A 1079 -44.08 -36.32 19.33
N PRO A 1080 -44.48 -35.31 18.54
CA PRO A 1080 -45.51 -34.35 18.93
C PRO A 1080 -46.91 -34.98 18.87
N ARG A 1081 -47.77 -34.68 19.85
CA ARG A 1081 -49.19 -35.07 19.88
C ARG A 1081 -50.00 -34.28 18.83
N ILE A 1082 -50.74 -35.01 17.99
CA ILE A 1082 -51.70 -34.46 17.03
C ILE A 1082 -53.08 -34.38 17.70
N THR A 1083 -53.69 -33.20 17.71
CA THR A 1083 -55.13 -33.00 17.96
C THR A 1083 -55.72 -32.24 16.78
N GLY A 1084 -56.65 -32.85 16.04
CA GLY A 1084 -57.58 -32.14 15.14
C GLY A 1084 -59.00 -32.11 15.75
N PRO A 1085 -60.07 -31.84 14.98
CA PRO A 1085 -60.19 -31.00 13.78
C PRO A 1085 -61.42 -30.05 13.83
N ARG A 1086 -61.51 -29.07 12.91
CA ARG A 1086 -62.74 -28.45 12.31
C ARG A 1086 -62.38 -27.08 11.71
N GLN A 1087 -63.05 -26.47 10.73
CA GLN A 1087 -63.92 -26.83 9.60
C GLN A 1087 -64.00 -25.55 8.74
N SER A 1088 -64.43 -25.66 7.49
CA SER A 1088 -64.25 -24.68 6.40
C SER A 1088 -65.09 -23.40 6.47
N ARG A 1089 -64.61 -22.32 5.81
CA ARG A 1089 -65.44 -21.33 5.12
C ARG A 1089 -64.70 -20.66 3.97
N ALA A 1090 -65.47 -20.23 2.96
CA ALA A 1090 -65.12 -20.18 1.55
C ALA A 1090 -64.99 -18.77 0.95
N ARG A 1091 -64.34 -18.74 -0.24
CA ARG A 1091 -64.36 -17.71 -1.34
C ARG A 1091 -63.66 -16.37 -1.04
N ARG A 1092 -62.96 -15.71 -1.99
CA ARG A 1092 -63.23 -15.55 -3.43
C ARG A 1092 -61.94 -15.15 -4.20
N THR A 1093 -62.00 -15.29 -5.53
CA THR A 1093 -60.94 -15.30 -6.56
C THR A 1093 -60.72 -13.99 -7.33
N SER A 1094 -59.47 -13.72 -7.74
CA SER A 1094 -59.02 -13.07 -9.02
C SER A 1094 -57.48 -13.01 -9.00
N THR A 1095 -56.67 -13.30 -10.03
CA THR A 1095 -56.82 -13.17 -11.50
C THR A 1095 -55.76 -14.04 -12.22
N THR A 1096 -56.25 -14.89 -13.13
CA THR A 1096 -55.79 -15.18 -14.51
C THR A 1096 -54.29 -15.12 -14.89
N THR A 1097 -53.68 -16.29 -15.08
CA THR A 1097 -52.88 -16.62 -16.29
C THR A 1097 -53.15 -18.08 -16.69
N ALA A 1098 -53.40 -18.30 -17.97
CA ALA A 1098 -53.88 -19.56 -18.53
C ALA A 1098 -52.83 -20.68 -18.44
N ARG A 1099 -53.21 -21.84 -17.89
CA ARG A 1099 -52.46 -23.10 -18.00
C ARG A 1099 -53.18 -24.05 -18.95
N PRO A 1100 -52.46 -24.81 -19.80
CA PRO A 1100 -53.05 -25.82 -20.65
C PRO A 1100 -53.60 -27.00 -19.84
N THR A 1101 -54.63 -27.61 -20.41
CA THR A 1101 -55.50 -28.68 -19.90
C THR A 1101 -54.79 -30.01 -19.65
N SER A 1102 -55.17 -30.62 -18.51
CA SER A 1102 -55.09 -32.04 -18.10
C SER A 1102 -54.10 -32.98 -18.82
N VAL A 1103 -53.07 -33.41 -18.09
CA VAL A 1103 -52.42 -34.72 -18.30
C VAL A 1103 -52.86 -35.60 -17.13
N ASP A 1104 -53.43 -36.77 -17.44
CA ASP A 1104 -53.91 -37.73 -16.45
C ASP A 1104 -52.83 -38.05 -15.40
N ALA A 1105 -53.20 -38.02 -14.13
CA ALA A 1105 -52.32 -38.39 -13.05
C ALA A 1105 -52.05 -39.90 -13.12
N PHE A 1106 -50.80 -40.29 -13.38
CA PHE A 1106 -50.36 -41.69 -13.31
C PHE A 1106 -50.51 -42.20 -11.86
N GLY A 1107 -51.39 -43.18 -11.64
CA GLY A 1107 -51.51 -43.88 -10.36
C GLY A 1107 -50.33 -44.83 -10.16
N MET A 1108 -49.59 -44.68 -9.05
CA MET A 1108 -48.52 -45.61 -8.67
C MET A 1108 -49.03 -46.69 -7.70
N PRO A 1109 -48.52 -47.93 -7.79
CA PRO A 1109 -48.70 -48.95 -6.76
C PRO A 1109 -47.92 -48.61 -5.47
N ASP A 1110 -48.45 -48.96 -4.30
CA ASP A 1110 -47.89 -48.65 -2.97
C ASP A 1110 -46.50 -49.30 -2.69
N ASP A 1111 -45.99 -50.19 -3.55
CA ASP A 1111 -44.74 -50.92 -3.37
C ASP A 1111 -43.52 -50.29 -4.06
N ARG A 1112 -43.65 -49.10 -4.66
CA ARG A 1112 -42.58 -48.40 -5.40
C ARG A 1112 -42.43 -46.94 -5.01
N GLN A 1113 -41.19 -46.47 -4.99
CA GLN A 1113 -40.89 -45.05 -4.73
C GLN A 1113 -40.29 -44.39 -5.98
N PRO A 1114 -40.82 -43.25 -6.44
CA PRO A 1114 -40.24 -42.53 -7.57
C PRO A 1114 -38.90 -41.88 -7.19
N PHE A 1115 -37.97 -41.83 -8.15
CA PHE A 1115 -36.63 -41.24 -7.95
C PHE A 1115 -36.65 -39.71 -7.73
N LEU A 1116 -37.74 -39.03 -8.09
CA LEU A 1116 -37.92 -37.58 -7.92
C LEU A 1116 -39.07 -37.31 -6.94
N ASN A 1117 -38.74 -37.22 -5.65
CA ASN A 1117 -39.69 -36.88 -4.60
C ASN A 1117 -39.84 -35.35 -4.50
N ILE A 1118 -40.39 -34.71 -5.53
CA ILE A 1118 -40.73 -33.28 -5.45
C ILE A 1118 -42.05 -33.17 -4.70
N GLN A 1119 -41.98 -33.16 -3.37
CA GLN A 1119 -43.08 -32.64 -2.59
C GLN A 1119 -43.22 -31.15 -2.91
N ARG A 1120 -44.25 -30.81 -3.67
CA ARG A 1120 -44.65 -29.43 -3.87
C ARG A 1120 -45.12 -28.91 -2.52
N LYS A 1121 -44.21 -28.28 -1.76
CA LYS A 1121 -44.57 -27.39 -0.64
C LYS A 1121 -45.34 -26.23 -1.26
N VAL A 1122 -46.64 -26.42 -1.44
CA VAL A 1122 -47.56 -25.31 -1.61
C VAL A 1122 -47.53 -24.60 -0.27
N ALA A 1123 -46.80 -23.49 -0.21
CA ALA A 1123 -46.84 -22.60 0.93
C ALA A 1123 -48.29 -22.20 1.17
N GLY A 1124 -48.79 -22.45 2.36
CA GLY A 1124 -50.12 -22.03 2.76
C GLY A 1124 -50.41 -22.37 4.20
N LYS A 1125 -50.38 -21.32 5.03
CA LYS A 1125 -50.94 -21.17 6.38
C LYS A 1125 -50.03 -21.54 7.55
#